data_AF-A0A2J7Q6L6-F1
#
_entry.id   AF-A0A2J7Q6L6-F1
#
_cell.length_a   1.000
_cell.length_b   1.000
_cell.length_c   1.000
_cell.angle_alpha   90.00
_cell.angle_beta   90.00
_cell.angle_gamma   90.00
#
_symmetry.space_group_name_H-M   'P 1'
#
loop_
_entity.id
_entity.type
_entity.pdbx_description
1 polymer ?
#
loop_
_entity_poly.entity_id
_entity_poly.type
_entity_poly.pdbx_seq_one_letter_code
_entity_poly.pdbx_strand_id
1 'polypeptide(L)'
;MVNLEVWIAPDTNLIEFTNAYQVKDCGAVAPAGRFGWFVPLPLAYLVPGMDHWRIFADESTASLFSMSDRDFNYVQSFARLSATDNRFYCEESFCTTGIFTPTHCNTSCAVLLAGHPDETGFVVQHILEMKLFVRVIWVGPNLKWLPDTLTASYLNEKTNHSLVLLSHMPSPITMWDNSKFMSVAFPPCETLQTSQNVGCKYELHRLVKLVWSRLEVGAKPAYEAVQKMSFSRDNYLDLLARYSQQPGAVEKIACEWLVENKVSWKPWIPTSDEKNVIYIGGIFPISVSTYTAKGIVRAAEMALEAVNANDTILRDYNLKMKVNNGECKAEAVMNTFIYYVLFSVYKKLVGILGPACSDTVEPLAGVTKHFRTVVISYSAEGSTFSDRSKYPYFFRTIGENTQYKFVYLQLFQKLGWEQVAALTEDGHKYTEYISHTQDLLQANGITFVVNRKFPRDREKASMSKYLQELKNKKVHIIIGDMFDVAVRDVMCQAYNLKMTAQEGYVWFLPQWLAPNWYDTDYYNAHHLENVMCSTTQMIDAINGHLSLAHAYFASDSELMQENITVRQWRQKYKSVCRARNVSESNYAGFTYDAVWTYALALNNLVKENQSLLADIHSSVSTQRFVEMLEATDFHGVSGRIKFRGASRVSDINVLQWLNNRTQVVGSFHPNFSVLHQELSGGRLELNLSTIVWLTADGRKPTDGKELPPRCLLEGLAILLDITCDLAFVAVNIIGFGLLGIVLIIAFLVVKRRYDKKVQQTQNYMMSLGIDLLAAQNMSSLDKWEISRDRVVINRKLGEGAFGMVYGGEALFEDKGWVAVAVKTLKVGSTMEEKLDFLSEAEVMKRFEHKNIVKLLGVCTKNEPVYTIMEFMLYGDLKTFLLARRHLVNERISEESEEISSKKLTMMAMDVARALSYLAELKYVHRDVASRNCLVNASRIVKLGDFGLTRPMYESDYYKFNRKGMLPVRWMAPESLELGVFSPSSDVWSYGVLLYEIITFGSFPFQGMSNSQVLEHVKNGNTLPIPAGVKPQLEGLIRSCWNFDHKRRPQVSEIVEFVANNPRLISPCLDVPLASVQMDDYAEQLEMGLPNITFRKCSVPMKFMSQTDAAACAYVREPLLLSTHSLSSTEFGKYMELNSEVEPGGMQPVSIL
;
A
#
# COMPACT_ATOMS: atom_id res chain seq x y z
N MET A 1 -32.00 -22.99 4.98
CA MET A 1 -32.37 -23.86 6.11
C MET A 1 -31.30 -24.93 6.19
N VAL A 2 -30.62 -25.16 7.33
CA VAL A 2 -29.64 -26.25 7.42
C VAL A 2 -30.40 -27.53 7.69
N ASN A 3 -30.40 -28.48 6.75
CA ASN A 3 -30.92 -29.81 7.04
C ASN A 3 -29.91 -30.50 7.97
N LEU A 4 -30.24 -30.57 9.25
CA LEU A 4 -29.38 -31.15 10.27
C LEU A 4 -29.61 -32.64 10.47
N GLU A 5 -30.64 -33.24 9.88
CA GLU A 5 -31.06 -34.62 10.16
C GLU A 5 -30.77 -35.57 9.00
N VAL A 6 -30.02 -36.64 9.29
CA VAL A 6 -29.71 -37.71 8.33
C VAL A 6 -30.03 -39.06 8.97
N TRP A 7 -30.77 -39.90 8.23
CA TRP A 7 -31.04 -41.29 8.57
C TRP A 7 -29.81 -42.14 8.29
N ILE A 8 -29.25 -42.78 9.30
CA ILE A 8 -27.99 -43.53 9.19
C ILE A 8 -28.20 -44.99 9.63
N ALA A 9 -27.74 -45.91 8.79
CA ALA A 9 -27.82 -47.35 9.07
C ALA A 9 -26.83 -47.76 10.19
N PRO A 10 -27.16 -48.79 11.00
CA PRO A 10 -26.34 -49.18 12.16
C PRO A 10 -24.87 -49.49 11.84
N ASP A 11 -24.61 -49.96 10.62
CA ASP A 11 -23.32 -50.37 10.05
C ASP A 11 -22.56 -49.23 9.35
N THR A 12 -23.19 -48.08 9.12
CA THR A 12 -22.58 -46.97 8.36
C THR A 12 -21.44 -46.31 9.14
N ASN A 13 -20.21 -46.51 8.69
CA ASN A 13 -19.02 -45.87 9.26
C ASN A 13 -18.94 -44.38 8.91
N LEU A 14 -19.41 -43.52 9.82
CA LEU A 14 -19.33 -42.07 9.68
C LEU A 14 -17.91 -41.49 9.71
N ILE A 15 -16.90 -42.24 10.17
CA ILE A 15 -15.53 -41.69 10.33
C ILE A 15 -15.00 -41.20 8.97
N GLU A 16 -15.21 -41.96 7.90
CA GLU A 16 -14.78 -41.58 6.55
C GLU A 16 -15.51 -40.32 6.05
N PHE A 17 -16.83 -40.22 6.26
CA PHE A 17 -17.61 -39.03 5.92
C PHE A 17 -17.20 -37.79 6.72
N THR A 18 -16.98 -37.92 8.03
CA THR A 18 -16.55 -36.79 8.89
C THR A 18 -15.16 -36.27 8.48
N ASN A 19 -14.24 -37.16 8.12
CA ASN A 19 -12.90 -36.81 7.64
C ASN A 19 -12.92 -36.19 6.24
N ALA A 20 -13.68 -36.75 5.30
CA ALA A 20 -13.72 -36.28 3.91
C ALA A 20 -14.43 -34.92 3.76
N TYR A 21 -15.56 -34.71 4.44
CA TYR A 21 -16.44 -33.55 4.22
C TYR A 21 -16.32 -32.46 5.29
N GLN A 22 -15.35 -32.55 6.22
CA GLN A 22 -15.16 -31.59 7.32
C GLN A 22 -16.41 -31.41 8.21
N VAL A 23 -17.19 -32.47 8.43
CA VAL A 23 -18.39 -32.47 9.31
C VAL A 23 -18.14 -33.25 10.59
N LYS A 24 -18.91 -32.97 11.65
CA LYS A 24 -18.91 -33.70 12.92
C LYS A 24 -20.28 -34.28 13.23
N ASP A 25 -20.30 -35.50 13.77
CA ASP A 25 -21.48 -36.12 14.40
C ASP A 25 -21.73 -35.49 15.78
N CYS A 26 -22.88 -34.86 15.95
CA CYS A 26 -23.35 -34.24 17.19
C CYS A 26 -24.38 -35.10 17.95
N GLY A 27 -24.50 -36.39 17.61
CA GLY A 27 -25.40 -37.34 18.24
C GLY A 27 -26.83 -37.31 17.68
N ALA A 28 -27.71 -38.12 18.26
CA ALA A 28 -29.10 -38.26 17.80
C ALA A 28 -29.94 -36.99 18.07
N VAL A 29 -30.91 -36.71 17.19
CA VAL A 29 -31.88 -35.61 17.34
C VAL A 29 -33.26 -36.08 17.82
N ALA A 30 -33.69 -37.28 17.44
CA ALA A 30 -35.00 -37.83 17.71
C ALA A 30 -34.92 -39.36 17.95
N PRO A 31 -36.02 -40.04 18.34
CA PRO A 31 -36.06 -41.50 18.42
C PRO A 31 -35.66 -42.17 17.10
N ALA A 32 -35.03 -43.34 17.20
CA ALA A 32 -34.69 -44.15 16.04
C ALA A 32 -35.94 -44.54 15.23
N GLY A 33 -35.78 -44.65 13.91
CA GLY A 33 -36.87 -44.98 12.99
C GLY A 33 -36.46 -46.06 11.99
N ARG A 34 -37.42 -46.62 11.26
CA ARG A 34 -37.18 -47.64 10.23
C ARG A 34 -38.26 -47.64 9.15
N PHE A 35 -37.95 -48.17 7.96
CA PHE A 35 -39.01 -48.61 7.06
C PHE A 35 -39.63 -49.91 7.55
N GLY A 36 -40.87 -50.17 7.17
CA GLY A 36 -41.58 -51.39 7.49
C GLY A 36 -42.75 -51.61 6.54
N TRP A 37 -43.15 -52.88 6.41
CA TRP A 37 -44.42 -53.22 5.79
C TRP A 37 -45.45 -53.32 6.92
N PHE A 38 -46.59 -52.67 6.72
CA PHE A 38 -47.62 -52.51 7.73
C PHE A 38 -48.95 -53.04 7.21
N VAL A 39 -49.70 -53.72 8.09
CA VAL A 39 -51.03 -54.27 7.81
C VAL A 39 -52.03 -53.71 8.82
N PRO A 40 -53.20 -53.19 8.42
CA PRO A 40 -54.21 -52.71 9.36
C PRO A 40 -54.60 -53.80 10.36
N LEU A 41 -54.49 -53.51 11.67
CA LEU A 41 -54.76 -54.51 12.72
C LEU A 41 -56.18 -55.12 12.66
N PRO A 42 -57.25 -54.37 12.29
CA PRO A 42 -58.57 -54.97 12.10
C PRO A 42 -58.62 -56.06 11.03
N LEU A 43 -57.76 -56.00 10.01
CA LEU A 43 -57.62 -57.03 8.98
C LEU A 43 -56.58 -58.09 9.35
N ALA A 44 -55.83 -57.89 10.45
CA ALA A 44 -54.77 -58.80 10.87
C ALA A 44 -55.28 -60.03 11.63
N TYR A 45 -56.51 -60.01 12.13
CA TYR A 45 -57.13 -61.18 12.75
C TYR A 45 -57.69 -62.20 11.74
N LEU A 46 -57.66 -61.89 10.45
CA LEU A 46 -58.23 -62.71 9.38
C LEU A 46 -57.25 -63.77 8.84
N VAL A 47 -55.94 -63.64 9.08
CA VAL A 47 -54.90 -64.50 8.47
C VAL A 47 -53.84 -64.92 9.50
N PRO A 48 -53.74 -66.21 9.87
CA PRO A 48 -52.71 -66.68 10.80
C PRO A 48 -51.29 -66.55 10.22
N GLY A 49 -50.33 -66.07 11.02
CA GLY A 49 -48.89 -66.04 10.68
C GLY A 49 -48.44 -64.90 9.76
N MET A 50 -49.24 -63.84 9.66
CA MET A 50 -48.99 -62.68 8.78
C MET A 50 -48.05 -61.60 9.34
N ASP A 51 -47.53 -61.80 10.55
CA ASP A 51 -46.50 -60.97 11.17
C ASP A 51 -45.09 -61.21 10.59
N HIS A 52 -44.97 -62.06 9.56
CA HIS A 52 -43.68 -62.48 9.00
C HIS A 52 -43.67 -62.51 7.46
N TRP A 53 -42.61 -61.98 6.84
CA TRP A 53 -42.47 -61.77 5.39
C TRP A 53 -42.73 -63.00 4.51
N ARG A 54 -42.54 -64.22 5.05
CA ARG A 54 -42.72 -65.48 4.30
C ARG A 54 -44.13 -65.66 3.73
N ILE A 55 -45.13 -65.00 4.29
CA ILE A 55 -46.50 -64.98 3.76
C ILE A 55 -46.59 -64.36 2.36
N PHE A 56 -45.58 -63.57 1.95
CA PHE A 56 -45.45 -63.01 0.62
C PHE A 56 -44.58 -63.87 -0.31
N ALA A 57 -43.94 -64.94 0.18
CA ALA A 57 -43.04 -65.80 -0.59
C ALA A 57 -43.74 -67.07 -1.13
N ASP A 58 -45.01 -67.28 -0.80
CA ASP A 58 -45.87 -68.35 -1.31
C ASP A 58 -47.10 -67.72 -1.99
N GLU A 59 -47.44 -68.20 -3.19
CA GLU A 59 -48.52 -67.62 -4.02
C GLU A 59 -49.89 -67.74 -3.33
N SER A 60 -50.17 -68.87 -2.67
CA SER A 60 -51.47 -69.13 -2.06
C SER A 60 -51.75 -68.18 -0.89
N THR A 61 -50.73 -67.88 -0.09
CA THR A 61 -50.83 -66.98 1.06
C THR A 61 -50.67 -65.51 0.66
N ALA A 62 -49.86 -65.19 -0.35
CA ALA A 62 -49.77 -63.85 -0.91
C ALA A 62 -51.08 -63.40 -1.58
N SER A 63 -51.86 -64.33 -2.14
CA SER A 63 -53.19 -64.05 -2.73
C SER A 63 -54.17 -63.40 -1.75
N LEU A 64 -54.00 -63.60 -0.43
CA LEU A 64 -54.81 -62.98 0.62
C LEU A 64 -54.63 -61.46 0.70
N PHE A 65 -53.58 -60.90 0.10
CA PHE A 65 -53.32 -59.46 -0.02
C PHE A 65 -53.55 -58.95 -1.46
N SER A 66 -54.18 -59.76 -2.31
CA SER A 66 -54.59 -59.31 -3.65
C SER A 66 -55.80 -58.37 -3.55
N MET A 67 -56.03 -57.61 -4.63
CA MET A 67 -57.16 -56.69 -4.77
C MET A 67 -58.10 -57.23 -5.84
N SER A 68 -59.41 -57.01 -5.67
CA SER A 68 -60.36 -57.26 -6.76
C SER A 68 -60.08 -56.32 -7.94
N ASP A 69 -60.53 -56.67 -9.16
CA ASP A 69 -60.38 -55.77 -10.32
C ASP A 69 -61.00 -54.39 -10.06
N ARG A 70 -62.06 -54.30 -9.23
CA ARG A 70 -62.67 -53.03 -8.83
C ARG A 70 -61.71 -52.21 -7.98
N ASP A 71 -61.17 -52.80 -6.92
CA ASP A 71 -60.30 -52.11 -5.95
C ASP A 71 -58.96 -51.77 -6.58
N PHE A 72 -58.41 -52.65 -7.42
CA PHE A 72 -57.18 -52.43 -8.16
C PHE A 72 -57.30 -51.22 -9.10
N ASN A 73 -58.38 -51.15 -9.90
CA ASN A 73 -58.63 -49.98 -10.76
C ASN A 73 -58.88 -48.70 -9.97
N TYR A 74 -59.58 -48.79 -8.82
CA TYR A 74 -59.79 -47.66 -7.92
C TYR A 74 -58.45 -47.13 -7.37
N VAL A 75 -57.61 -48.00 -6.82
CA VAL A 75 -56.27 -47.67 -6.30
C VAL A 75 -55.34 -47.14 -7.40
N GLN A 76 -55.34 -47.75 -8.59
CA GLN A 76 -54.53 -47.31 -9.72
C GLN A 76 -54.89 -45.89 -10.19
N SER A 77 -56.13 -45.43 -9.99
CA SER A 77 -56.51 -44.04 -10.29
C SER A 77 -55.75 -43.02 -9.44
N PHE A 78 -55.34 -43.39 -8.21
CA PHE A 78 -54.54 -42.57 -7.30
C PHE A 78 -53.02 -42.72 -7.50
N ALA A 79 -52.57 -43.54 -8.45
CA ALA A 79 -51.17 -43.63 -8.86
C ALA A 79 -50.76 -42.53 -9.86
N ARG A 80 -51.70 -41.70 -10.31
CA ARG A 80 -51.46 -40.58 -11.24
C ARG A 80 -51.12 -39.28 -10.49
N LEU A 81 -50.24 -38.48 -11.08
CA LEU A 81 -49.86 -37.16 -10.56
C LEU A 81 -51.00 -36.13 -10.58
N SER A 82 -51.93 -36.27 -11.53
CA SER A 82 -53.16 -35.48 -11.62
C SER A 82 -54.24 -36.29 -12.35
N ALA A 83 -55.52 -36.02 -12.06
CA ALA A 83 -56.65 -36.62 -12.77
C ALA A 83 -56.68 -36.28 -14.28
N THR A 84 -55.99 -35.21 -14.70
CA THR A 84 -55.92 -34.74 -16.09
C THR A 84 -54.59 -35.04 -16.78
N ASP A 85 -53.63 -35.66 -16.09
CA ASP A 85 -52.28 -35.95 -16.60
C ASP A 85 -52.11 -37.47 -16.76
N ASN A 86 -51.42 -37.89 -17.82
CA ASN A 86 -51.10 -39.30 -18.06
C ASN A 86 -49.83 -39.75 -17.33
N ARG A 87 -49.17 -38.84 -16.60
CA ARG A 87 -47.99 -39.13 -15.78
C ARG A 87 -48.34 -39.77 -14.43
N PHE A 88 -47.49 -40.70 -14.01
CA PHE A 88 -47.66 -41.49 -12.79
C PHE A 88 -46.63 -41.10 -11.72
N TYR A 89 -46.90 -41.43 -10.44
CA TYR A 89 -45.91 -41.20 -9.38
C TYR A 89 -44.63 -42.01 -9.56
N CYS A 90 -44.67 -43.14 -10.28
CA CYS A 90 -43.49 -43.90 -10.70
C CYS A 90 -43.43 -43.99 -12.23
N GLU A 91 -42.40 -43.37 -12.81
CA GLU A 91 -42.08 -43.39 -14.25
C GLU A 91 -40.72 -44.08 -14.53
N GLU A 92 -40.16 -44.75 -13.50
CA GLU A 92 -38.92 -45.50 -13.59
C GLU A 92 -39.00 -46.67 -14.57
N SER A 93 -37.84 -47.12 -15.07
CA SER A 93 -37.74 -48.20 -16.08
C SER A 93 -38.37 -49.54 -15.68
N PHE A 94 -38.54 -49.80 -14.37
CA PHE A 94 -39.22 -50.99 -13.83
C PHE A 94 -40.73 -50.78 -13.61
N CYS A 95 -41.24 -49.56 -13.74
CA CYS A 95 -42.64 -49.20 -13.55
C CYS A 95 -43.40 -49.16 -14.88
N THR A 96 -44.56 -49.83 -14.92
CA THR A 96 -45.54 -49.69 -15.99
C THR A 96 -46.81 -49.06 -15.39
N THR A 97 -47.20 -47.88 -15.86
CA THR A 97 -48.39 -47.14 -15.36
C THR A 97 -48.41 -46.93 -13.84
N GLY A 98 -47.25 -46.58 -13.24
CA GLY A 98 -47.11 -46.39 -11.80
C GLY A 98 -47.03 -47.67 -10.97
N ILE A 99 -46.92 -48.84 -11.61
CA ILE A 99 -46.94 -50.16 -10.96
C ILE A 99 -45.69 -50.96 -11.33
N PHE A 100 -45.04 -51.56 -10.33
CA PHE A 100 -44.05 -52.63 -10.52
C PHE A 100 -44.72 -53.99 -10.34
N THR A 101 -44.55 -54.89 -11.32
CA THR A 101 -45.01 -56.29 -11.24
C THR A 101 -43.86 -57.23 -11.58
N PRO A 102 -43.44 -58.15 -10.68
CA PRO A 102 -42.37 -59.08 -10.97
C PRO A 102 -42.84 -60.19 -11.93
N THR A 103 -41.92 -60.80 -12.67
CA THR A 103 -42.22 -61.76 -13.75
C THR A 103 -42.88 -63.07 -13.29
N HIS A 104 -42.78 -63.40 -12.00
CA HIS A 104 -43.46 -64.55 -11.38
C HIS A 104 -44.90 -64.24 -10.91
N CYS A 105 -45.43 -63.02 -11.13
CA CYS A 105 -46.77 -62.60 -10.70
C CYS A 105 -47.85 -62.66 -11.80
N ASN A 106 -47.97 -63.81 -12.48
CA ASN A 106 -48.87 -63.97 -13.64
C ASN A 106 -50.35 -64.26 -13.30
N THR A 107 -50.66 -64.67 -12.07
CA THR A 107 -51.98 -65.20 -11.66
C THR A 107 -52.57 -64.41 -10.49
N SER A 108 -52.10 -64.61 -9.26
CA SER A 108 -52.55 -63.85 -8.08
C SER A 108 -51.37 -63.39 -7.23
N CYS A 109 -51.26 -62.08 -6.98
CA CYS A 109 -50.20 -61.51 -6.14
C CYS A 109 -50.74 -60.43 -5.19
N ALA A 110 -50.03 -60.29 -4.07
CA ALA A 110 -50.25 -59.24 -3.10
C ALA A 110 -50.03 -57.85 -3.71
N VAL A 111 -50.84 -56.86 -3.31
CA VAL A 111 -50.66 -55.46 -3.71
C VAL A 111 -50.10 -54.66 -2.55
N LEU A 112 -48.85 -54.22 -2.69
CA LEU A 112 -48.18 -53.32 -1.74
C LEU A 112 -48.42 -51.86 -2.13
N LEU A 113 -49.07 -51.10 -1.24
CA LEU A 113 -49.21 -49.66 -1.41
C LEU A 113 -47.94 -48.94 -0.93
N ALA A 114 -47.35 -48.10 -1.79
CA ALA A 114 -46.15 -47.33 -1.47
C ALA A 114 -46.37 -45.81 -1.70
N GLY A 115 -45.49 -45.00 -1.12
CA GLY A 115 -45.54 -43.54 -1.18
C GLY A 115 -44.97 -43.01 -2.50
N HIS A 116 -43.90 -42.21 -2.42
CA HIS A 116 -43.11 -41.80 -3.59
C HIS A 116 -42.00 -42.83 -3.88
N PRO A 117 -41.66 -43.09 -5.15
CA PRO A 117 -40.63 -44.07 -5.50
C PRO A 117 -39.23 -43.64 -5.04
N ASP A 118 -38.93 -42.34 -4.98
CA ASP A 118 -37.64 -41.81 -4.52
C ASP A 118 -37.26 -42.30 -3.10
N GLU A 119 -38.27 -42.45 -2.24
CA GLU A 119 -38.13 -42.91 -0.85
C GLU A 119 -38.27 -44.43 -0.69
N THR A 120 -39.05 -45.08 -1.56
CA THR A 120 -39.55 -46.46 -1.35
C THR A 120 -39.19 -47.45 -2.45
N GLY A 121 -38.62 -47.00 -3.57
CA GLY A 121 -38.28 -47.80 -4.75
C GLY A 121 -37.29 -48.93 -4.47
N PHE A 122 -36.51 -48.82 -3.40
CA PHE A 122 -35.63 -49.89 -2.90
C PHE A 122 -36.34 -51.23 -2.68
N VAL A 123 -37.66 -51.21 -2.44
CA VAL A 123 -38.46 -52.42 -2.21
C VAL A 123 -38.48 -53.36 -3.41
N VAL A 124 -38.33 -52.83 -4.63
CA VAL A 124 -38.30 -53.61 -5.88
C VAL A 124 -37.20 -54.66 -5.86
N GLN A 125 -36.01 -54.24 -5.40
CA GLN A 125 -34.86 -55.12 -5.29
C GLN A 125 -35.13 -56.27 -4.29
N HIS A 126 -35.61 -55.94 -3.09
CA HIS A 126 -35.99 -56.93 -2.08
C HIS A 126 -37.06 -57.93 -2.58
N ILE A 127 -38.07 -57.46 -3.34
CA ILE A 127 -39.13 -58.32 -3.89
C ILE A 127 -38.56 -59.34 -4.88
N LEU A 128 -37.65 -58.92 -5.77
CA LEU A 128 -37.05 -59.80 -6.78
C LEU A 128 -36.14 -60.87 -6.16
N GLU A 129 -35.31 -60.48 -5.19
CA GLU A 129 -34.28 -61.34 -4.60
C GLU A 129 -34.87 -62.35 -3.60
N MET A 130 -35.82 -61.89 -2.78
CA MET A 130 -36.57 -62.75 -1.84
C MET A 130 -37.71 -63.52 -2.54
N LYS A 131 -37.90 -63.32 -3.86
CA LYS A 131 -38.91 -63.95 -4.72
C LYS A 131 -40.34 -63.79 -4.19
N LEU A 132 -40.70 -62.57 -3.76
CA LEU A 132 -42.00 -62.28 -3.19
C LEU A 132 -43.06 -62.13 -4.29
N PHE A 133 -44.23 -62.74 -4.10
CA PHE A 133 -45.41 -62.64 -4.95
C PHE A 133 -46.16 -61.32 -4.69
N VAL A 134 -45.46 -60.20 -4.90
CA VAL A 134 -45.90 -58.84 -4.54
C VAL A 134 -45.72 -57.91 -5.73
N ARG A 135 -46.78 -57.20 -6.11
CA ARG A 135 -46.72 -56.02 -7.00
C ARG A 135 -46.81 -54.74 -6.16
N VAL A 136 -46.17 -53.67 -6.60
CA VAL A 136 -46.10 -52.40 -5.88
C VAL A 136 -46.81 -51.31 -6.66
N ILE A 137 -47.68 -50.54 -6.00
CA ILE A 137 -48.35 -49.37 -6.58
C ILE A 137 -47.91 -48.14 -5.78
N TRP A 138 -47.30 -47.17 -6.47
CA TRP A 138 -46.94 -45.88 -5.87
C TRP A 138 -48.11 -44.92 -5.99
N VAL A 139 -48.74 -44.60 -4.86
CA VAL A 139 -49.89 -43.68 -4.77
C VAL A 139 -49.50 -42.30 -4.22
N GLY A 140 -48.19 -42.06 -4.03
CA GLY A 140 -47.65 -40.77 -3.60
C GLY A 140 -48.26 -40.27 -2.29
N PRO A 141 -48.77 -39.02 -2.23
CA PRO A 141 -49.36 -38.46 -1.01
C PRO A 141 -50.68 -39.13 -0.61
N ASN A 142 -51.34 -39.88 -1.50
CA ASN A 142 -52.62 -40.54 -1.22
C ASN A 142 -52.48 -41.70 -0.22
N LEU A 143 -51.25 -42.21 -0.02
CA LEU A 143 -50.96 -43.22 1.01
C LEU A 143 -51.37 -42.79 2.43
N LYS A 144 -51.49 -41.47 2.68
CA LYS A 144 -51.90 -40.93 3.99
C LYS A 144 -53.33 -41.27 4.41
N TRP A 145 -54.24 -41.52 3.46
CA TRP A 145 -55.68 -41.69 3.73
C TRP A 145 -56.32 -42.89 3.01
N LEU A 146 -55.73 -43.33 1.89
CA LEU A 146 -56.23 -44.45 1.11
C LEU A 146 -56.30 -45.79 1.90
N PRO A 147 -55.31 -46.15 2.74
CA PRO A 147 -55.37 -47.38 3.53
C PRO A 147 -56.54 -47.44 4.51
N ASP A 148 -56.88 -46.33 5.19
CA ASP A 148 -58.02 -46.26 6.10
C ASP A 148 -59.34 -46.48 5.34
N THR A 149 -59.45 -45.92 4.14
CA THR A 149 -60.63 -46.03 3.27
C THR A 149 -60.84 -47.48 2.80
N LEU A 150 -59.78 -48.12 2.32
CA LEU A 150 -59.81 -49.53 1.90
C LEU A 150 -60.10 -50.47 3.09
N THR A 151 -59.49 -50.20 4.25
CA THR A 151 -59.72 -50.98 5.48
C THR A 151 -61.20 -50.96 5.88
N ALA A 152 -61.83 -49.78 5.87
CA ALA A 152 -63.26 -49.66 6.15
C ALA A 152 -64.13 -50.41 5.12
N SER A 153 -63.74 -50.42 3.84
CA SER A 153 -64.45 -51.16 2.79
C SER A 153 -64.41 -52.67 3.03
N TYR A 154 -63.21 -53.24 3.23
CA TYR A 154 -63.02 -54.69 3.41
C TYR A 154 -63.72 -55.22 4.67
N LEU A 155 -63.73 -54.43 5.77
CA LEU A 155 -64.47 -54.77 6.99
C LEU A 155 -66.00 -54.79 6.77
N ASN A 156 -66.53 -53.85 5.99
CA ASN A 156 -67.96 -53.79 5.67
C ASN A 156 -68.40 -54.92 4.73
N GLU A 157 -67.58 -55.26 3.74
CA GLU A 157 -67.85 -56.33 2.77
C GLU A 157 -67.57 -57.75 3.32
N LYS A 158 -66.92 -57.85 4.49
CA LYS A 158 -66.50 -59.12 5.12
C LYS A 158 -65.64 -60.00 4.22
N THR A 159 -64.73 -59.38 3.47
CA THR A 159 -63.78 -60.08 2.60
C THR A 159 -62.72 -60.82 3.41
N ASN A 160 -62.25 -61.96 2.91
CA ASN A 160 -61.04 -62.63 3.43
C ASN A 160 -59.73 -61.97 2.95
N HIS A 161 -59.81 -60.84 2.26
CA HIS A 161 -58.65 -60.07 1.80
C HIS A 161 -58.13 -59.12 2.88
N SER A 162 -56.82 -58.94 2.91
CA SER A 162 -56.11 -58.01 3.78
C SER A 162 -55.37 -56.96 2.94
N LEU A 163 -54.74 -55.99 3.61
CA LEU A 163 -54.04 -54.87 2.97
C LEU A 163 -52.61 -54.76 3.50
N VAL A 164 -51.63 -54.52 2.63
CA VAL A 164 -50.25 -54.24 3.04
C VAL A 164 -49.73 -52.95 2.41
N LEU A 165 -49.02 -52.16 3.20
CA LEU A 165 -48.44 -50.88 2.78
C LEU A 165 -47.01 -50.72 3.27
N LEU A 166 -46.17 -50.04 2.50
CA LEU A 166 -44.80 -49.68 2.84
C LEU A 166 -44.76 -48.23 3.35
N SER A 167 -44.27 -48.04 4.57
CA SER A 167 -44.06 -46.72 5.17
C SER A 167 -42.83 -46.73 6.08
N HIS A 168 -42.54 -45.61 6.73
CA HIS A 168 -41.57 -45.53 7.82
C HIS A 168 -42.27 -45.34 9.16
N MET A 169 -41.59 -45.70 10.24
CA MET A 169 -41.99 -45.41 11.62
C MET A 169 -40.88 -44.59 12.29
N PRO A 170 -41.20 -43.47 12.98
CA PRO A 170 -42.51 -42.82 13.06
C PRO A 170 -42.87 -42.09 11.75
N SER A 171 -44.10 -42.24 11.27
CA SER A 171 -44.71 -41.42 10.21
C SER A 171 -46.15 -41.08 10.56
N PRO A 172 -46.80 -40.06 9.94
CA PRO A 172 -48.22 -39.79 10.13
C PRO A 172 -49.10 -41.04 10.11
N ILE A 173 -48.87 -41.96 9.15
CA ILE A 173 -49.65 -43.19 9.00
C ILE A 173 -49.49 -44.12 10.22
N THR A 174 -48.26 -44.31 10.72
CA THR A 174 -47.94 -45.28 11.78
C THR A 174 -48.02 -44.70 13.20
N MET A 175 -48.47 -43.44 13.37
CA MET A 175 -48.32 -42.71 14.63
C MET A 175 -49.51 -42.79 15.59
N TRP A 176 -50.73 -42.79 15.07
CA TRP A 176 -51.91 -42.45 15.89
C TRP A 176 -52.34 -43.54 16.88
N ASP A 177 -51.98 -44.79 16.62
CA ASP A 177 -52.07 -45.86 17.61
C ASP A 177 -51.12 -47.01 17.24
N ASN A 178 -50.37 -47.54 18.21
CA ASN A 178 -49.63 -48.80 18.06
C ASN A 178 -50.60 -49.99 17.83
N SER A 179 -51.90 -49.82 18.07
CA SER A 179 -52.96 -50.78 17.73
C SER A 179 -53.52 -50.62 16.31
N LYS A 180 -53.16 -49.58 15.54
CA LYS A 180 -53.77 -49.37 14.21
C LYS A 180 -53.18 -50.28 13.13
N PHE A 181 -51.88 -50.58 13.22
CA PHE A 181 -51.14 -51.39 12.24
C PHE A 181 -50.21 -52.41 12.90
N MET A 182 -50.18 -53.62 12.36
CA MET A 182 -49.18 -54.65 12.64
C MET A 182 -47.99 -54.47 11.69
N SER A 183 -46.76 -54.55 12.21
CA SER A 183 -45.54 -54.57 11.39
C SER A 183 -45.21 -56.00 10.96
N VAL A 184 -44.93 -56.20 9.67
CA VAL A 184 -44.36 -57.45 9.16
C VAL A 184 -42.88 -57.51 9.53
N ALA A 185 -42.44 -58.63 10.10
CA ALA A 185 -41.05 -58.92 10.41
C ALA A 185 -40.32 -59.44 9.16
N PHE A 186 -39.16 -58.83 8.87
CA PHE A 186 -38.19 -59.25 7.87
C PHE A 186 -36.98 -59.90 8.54
N PRO A 187 -36.14 -60.66 7.80
CA PRO A 187 -34.89 -61.20 8.35
C PRO A 187 -33.94 -60.08 8.81
N PRO A 188 -33.07 -60.32 9.81
CA PRO A 188 -32.03 -59.38 10.19
C PRO A 188 -31.12 -59.04 9.00
N CYS A 189 -30.67 -57.78 8.90
CA CYS A 189 -29.93 -57.28 7.74
C CYS A 189 -28.76 -58.18 7.31
N GLU A 190 -27.98 -58.69 8.26
CA GLU A 190 -26.82 -59.56 8.06
C GLU A 190 -27.12 -60.86 7.26
N THR A 191 -28.37 -61.30 7.25
CA THR A 191 -28.80 -62.55 6.60
C THR A 191 -29.15 -62.38 5.12
N LEU A 192 -29.20 -61.14 4.61
CA LEU A 192 -29.59 -60.79 3.25
C LEU A 192 -28.43 -60.03 2.58
N GLN A 193 -27.77 -60.66 1.58
CA GLN A 193 -26.64 -60.08 0.85
C GLN A 193 -26.92 -58.68 0.27
N THR A 194 -28.18 -58.40 -0.03
CA THR A 194 -28.60 -57.26 -0.85
C THR A 194 -28.96 -56.05 0.00
N SER A 195 -29.20 -56.26 1.28
CA SER A 195 -29.24 -55.21 2.29
C SER A 195 -27.91 -54.45 2.42
N GLN A 196 -26.78 -55.00 1.94
CA GLN A 196 -25.51 -54.28 1.82
C GLN A 196 -25.55 -53.18 0.75
N ASN A 197 -26.28 -53.41 -0.36
CA ASN A 197 -26.48 -52.43 -1.42
C ASN A 197 -27.62 -51.45 -1.10
N VAL A 198 -28.64 -51.93 -0.37
CA VAL A 198 -29.86 -51.16 -0.03
C VAL A 198 -29.76 -50.43 1.32
N GLY A 199 -28.78 -50.77 2.16
CA GLY A 199 -28.50 -50.10 3.44
C GLY A 199 -29.51 -50.43 4.55
N CYS A 200 -29.77 -51.72 4.80
CA CYS A 200 -30.53 -52.25 5.94
C CYS A 200 -31.90 -51.58 6.26
N LYS A 201 -32.67 -51.09 5.28
CA LYS A 201 -33.84 -50.18 5.47
C LYS A 201 -34.90 -50.59 6.52
N TYR A 202 -35.01 -51.87 6.86
CA TYR A 202 -35.98 -52.41 7.83
C TYR A 202 -35.44 -52.53 9.28
N GLU A 203 -34.16 -52.21 9.50
CA GLU A 203 -33.53 -52.11 10.83
C GLU A 203 -33.76 -50.72 11.46
N LEU A 204 -33.48 -50.59 12.76
CA LEU A 204 -33.57 -49.28 13.44
C LEU A 204 -32.40 -48.37 13.06
N HIS A 205 -32.70 -47.35 12.25
CA HIS A 205 -31.79 -46.27 11.89
C HIS A 205 -31.78 -45.16 12.95
N ARG A 206 -30.58 -44.63 13.24
CA ARG A 206 -30.43 -43.42 14.05
C ARG A 206 -30.62 -42.17 13.19
N LEU A 207 -31.34 -41.19 13.72
CA LEU A 207 -31.47 -39.86 13.12
C LEU A 207 -30.43 -38.93 13.77
N VAL A 208 -29.33 -38.64 13.08
CA VAL A 208 -28.17 -37.93 13.64
C VAL A 208 -28.14 -36.46 13.25
N LYS A 209 -27.40 -35.68 14.03
CA LYS A 209 -27.07 -34.28 13.75
C LYS A 209 -25.68 -34.18 13.16
N LEU A 210 -25.56 -33.65 11.95
CA LEU A 210 -24.26 -33.34 11.33
C LEU A 210 -24.04 -31.83 11.28
N VAL A 211 -22.89 -31.36 11.77
CA VAL A 211 -22.51 -29.94 11.73
C VAL A 211 -21.16 -29.74 11.07
N TRP A 212 -20.93 -28.57 10.49
CA TRP A 212 -19.61 -28.21 9.99
C TRP A 212 -18.59 -28.13 11.13
N SER A 213 -17.45 -28.81 10.98
CA SER A 213 -16.40 -28.93 12.01
C SER A 213 -15.88 -27.59 12.53
N ARG A 214 -15.93 -26.51 11.73
CA ARG A 214 -15.48 -25.17 12.16
C ARG A 214 -16.46 -24.47 13.11
N LEU A 215 -17.70 -24.93 13.22
CA LEU A 215 -18.73 -24.33 14.08
C LEU A 215 -18.35 -24.39 15.56
N GLU A 216 -17.72 -25.48 16.00
CA GLU A 216 -17.19 -25.68 17.37
C GLU A 216 -16.21 -24.57 17.79
N VAL A 217 -15.39 -24.08 16.85
CA VAL A 217 -14.35 -23.07 17.11
C VAL A 217 -14.86 -21.65 16.88
N GLY A 218 -15.68 -21.45 15.84
CA GLY A 218 -16.20 -20.14 15.43
C GLY A 218 -17.42 -19.67 16.21
N ALA A 219 -18.29 -20.59 16.62
CA ALA A 219 -19.54 -20.30 17.32
C ALA A 219 -19.87 -21.40 18.35
N LYS A 220 -18.98 -21.59 19.33
CA LYS A 220 -19.11 -22.61 20.40
C LYS A 220 -20.52 -22.68 21.03
N PRO A 221 -21.22 -21.57 21.35
CA PRO A 221 -22.58 -21.66 21.89
C PRO A 221 -23.60 -22.26 20.92
N ALA A 222 -23.47 -22.00 19.61
CA ALA A 222 -24.34 -22.58 18.59
C ALA A 222 -24.04 -24.06 18.36
N TYR A 223 -22.76 -24.44 18.37
CA TYR A 223 -22.33 -25.84 18.34
C TYR A 223 -22.87 -26.63 19.54
N GLU A 224 -22.70 -26.12 20.76
CA GLU A 224 -23.24 -26.72 21.98
C GLU A 224 -24.77 -26.79 21.98
N ALA A 225 -25.45 -25.78 21.42
CA ALA A 225 -26.90 -25.79 21.27
C ALA A 225 -27.38 -26.91 20.35
N VAL A 226 -26.76 -27.08 19.18
CA VAL A 226 -27.07 -28.20 18.27
C VAL A 226 -26.69 -29.54 18.91
N GLN A 227 -25.57 -29.63 19.63
CA GLN A 227 -25.18 -30.85 20.34
C GLN A 227 -26.22 -31.27 21.40
N LYS A 228 -26.82 -30.31 22.13
CA LYS A 228 -27.86 -30.58 23.15
C LYS A 228 -29.28 -30.74 22.59
N MET A 229 -29.55 -30.22 21.39
CA MET A 229 -30.85 -30.30 20.72
C MET A 229 -31.33 -31.75 20.61
N SER A 230 -32.49 -32.05 21.20
CA SER A 230 -33.03 -33.41 21.26
C SER A 230 -34.55 -33.39 21.51
N PHE A 231 -35.30 -34.15 20.71
CA PHE A 231 -36.73 -34.34 20.87
C PHE A 231 -37.02 -35.65 21.61
N SER A 232 -37.86 -35.58 22.64
CA SER A 232 -38.49 -36.77 23.23
C SER A 232 -39.44 -37.41 22.21
N ARG A 233 -39.88 -38.65 22.48
CA ARG A 233 -40.94 -39.30 21.69
C ARG A 233 -42.17 -38.41 21.58
N ASP A 234 -42.65 -37.86 22.69
CA ASP A 234 -43.87 -37.05 22.72
C ASP A 234 -43.70 -35.72 21.97
N ASN A 235 -42.53 -35.07 22.07
CA ASN A 235 -42.21 -33.87 21.31
C ASN A 235 -42.24 -34.13 19.79
N TYR A 236 -41.67 -35.27 19.38
CA TYR A 236 -41.61 -35.66 17.97
C TYR A 236 -43.01 -36.03 17.43
N LEU A 237 -43.84 -36.69 18.24
CA LEU A 237 -45.24 -36.99 17.92
C LEU A 237 -46.09 -35.72 17.80
N ASP A 238 -45.94 -34.74 18.70
CA ASP A 238 -46.64 -33.44 18.63
C ASP A 238 -46.28 -32.66 17.36
N LEU A 239 -44.98 -32.55 17.04
CA LEU A 239 -44.51 -31.91 15.80
C LEU A 239 -45.10 -32.55 14.54
N LEU A 240 -45.06 -33.88 14.45
CA LEU A 240 -45.62 -34.60 13.30
C LEU A 240 -47.16 -34.54 13.28
N ALA A 241 -47.84 -34.47 14.43
CA ALA A 241 -49.28 -34.26 14.49
C ALA A 241 -49.68 -32.88 13.94
N ARG A 242 -49.00 -31.81 14.36
CA ARG A 242 -49.20 -30.44 13.82
C ARG A 242 -48.92 -30.38 12.32
N TYR A 243 -47.83 -31.03 11.86
CA TYR A 243 -47.52 -31.14 10.44
C TYR A 243 -48.59 -31.90 9.64
N SER A 244 -49.22 -32.92 10.21
CA SER A 244 -50.31 -33.63 9.53
C SER A 244 -51.58 -32.79 9.36
N GLN A 245 -51.81 -31.79 10.23
CA GLN A 245 -52.94 -30.85 10.15
C GLN A 245 -52.70 -29.68 9.18
N GLN A 246 -51.48 -29.15 9.10
CA GLN A 246 -51.12 -28.03 8.21
C GLN A 246 -49.88 -28.35 7.34
N PRO A 247 -49.98 -29.34 6.41
CA PRO A 247 -48.88 -29.67 5.52
C PRO A 247 -48.53 -28.47 4.62
N GLY A 248 -47.30 -27.98 4.73
CA GLY A 248 -46.80 -26.78 4.03
C GLY A 248 -46.47 -25.61 4.95
N ALA A 249 -46.95 -25.60 6.21
CA ALA A 249 -46.69 -24.52 7.17
C ALA A 249 -45.49 -24.81 8.10
N VAL A 250 -44.44 -25.47 7.61
CA VAL A 250 -43.34 -26.04 8.43
C VAL A 250 -42.67 -24.99 9.34
N GLU A 251 -42.32 -23.83 8.79
CA GLU A 251 -41.68 -22.75 9.57
C GLU A 251 -42.59 -22.22 10.68
N LYS A 252 -43.88 -22.02 10.37
CA LYS A 252 -44.89 -21.57 11.33
C LYS A 252 -45.07 -22.60 12.46
N ILE A 253 -45.20 -23.88 12.12
CA ILE A 253 -45.32 -24.98 13.10
C ILE A 253 -44.08 -25.03 14.00
N ALA A 254 -42.88 -24.90 13.43
CA ALA A 254 -41.64 -24.88 14.21
C ALA A 254 -41.58 -23.67 15.15
N CYS A 255 -41.96 -22.47 14.70
CA CYS A 255 -42.02 -21.27 15.52
C CYS A 255 -43.07 -21.38 16.65
N GLU A 256 -44.29 -21.82 16.36
CA GLU A 256 -45.37 -22.02 17.35
C GLU A 256 -44.95 -23.08 18.38
N TRP A 257 -44.41 -24.22 17.92
CA TRP A 257 -43.92 -25.28 18.79
C TRP A 257 -42.80 -24.79 19.72
N LEU A 258 -41.85 -23.99 19.22
CA LEU A 258 -40.81 -23.39 20.05
C LEU A 258 -41.40 -22.38 21.06
N VAL A 259 -42.36 -21.54 20.70
CA VAL A 259 -42.96 -20.60 21.66
C VAL A 259 -43.66 -21.35 22.80
N GLU A 260 -44.39 -22.41 22.49
CA GLU A 260 -45.14 -23.22 23.46
C GLU A 260 -44.22 -24.12 24.31
N ASN A 261 -43.25 -24.80 23.70
CA ASN A 261 -42.43 -25.84 24.35
C ASN A 261 -41.13 -25.30 24.96
N LYS A 262 -41.18 -24.13 25.59
CA LYS A 262 -40.03 -23.47 26.23
C LYS A 262 -39.29 -24.33 27.25
N VAL A 263 -40.00 -25.24 27.93
CA VAL A 263 -39.38 -26.20 28.88
C VAL A 263 -38.48 -27.20 28.14
N SER A 264 -38.86 -27.61 26.93
CA SER A 264 -38.16 -28.64 26.14
C SER A 264 -36.85 -28.15 25.54
N TRP A 265 -36.80 -26.93 25.00
CA TRP A 265 -35.59 -26.41 24.33
C TRP A 265 -34.71 -25.50 25.17
N LYS A 266 -35.20 -24.91 26.27
CA LYS A 266 -34.37 -24.09 27.15
C LYS A 266 -33.10 -24.81 27.66
N PRO A 267 -33.11 -26.13 27.95
CA PRO A 267 -31.90 -26.89 28.27
C PRO A 267 -30.91 -27.05 27.11
N TRP A 268 -31.36 -26.88 25.86
CA TRP A 268 -30.46 -26.94 24.69
C TRP A 268 -29.53 -25.74 24.65
N ILE A 269 -30.02 -24.55 25.04
CA ILE A 269 -29.18 -23.35 25.11
C ILE A 269 -28.10 -23.55 26.20
N PRO A 270 -26.80 -23.44 25.87
CA PRO A 270 -25.76 -23.52 26.87
C PRO A 270 -25.85 -22.34 27.85
N THR A 271 -26.08 -22.65 29.12
CA THR A 271 -25.95 -21.73 30.26
C THR A 271 -24.47 -21.49 30.56
N SER A 272 -23.78 -20.85 29.62
CA SER A 272 -22.40 -20.42 29.78
C SER A 272 -22.39 -18.98 30.30
N ASP A 273 -22.07 -18.79 31.58
CA ASP A 273 -21.67 -17.49 32.11
C ASP A 273 -20.31 -17.03 31.53
N GLU A 274 -19.58 -17.92 30.84
CA GLU A 274 -18.38 -17.54 30.08
C GLU A 274 -18.78 -16.79 28.79
N LYS A 275 -18.70 -15.45 28.86
CA LYS A 275 -18.74 -14.55 27.70
C LYS A 275 -17.66 -14.94 26.67
N ASN A 276 -17.98 -14.85 25.38
CA ASN A 276 -17.06 -15.18 24.28
C ASN A 276 -15.82 -14.27 24.27
N VAL A 277 -14.62 -14.84 24.35
CA VAL A 277 -13.38 -14.03 24.39
C VAL A 277 -12.99 -13.54 22.99
N ILE A 278 -12.82 -12.23 22.87
CA ILE A 278 -12.28 -11.53 21.69
C ILE A 278 -11.03 -10.73 22.09
N TYR A 279 -10.12 -10.49 21.13
CA TYR A 279 -8.77 -9.96 21.38
C TYR A 279 -8.46 -8.66 20.62
N ILE A 280 -7.84 -7.71 21.31
CA ILE A 280 -7.07 -6.62 20.71
C ILE A 280 -5.58 -7.00 20.74
N GLY A 281 -4.89 -6.86 19.61
CA GLY A 281 -3.43 -6.99 19.55
C GLY A 281 -2.78 -5.69 20.02
N GLY A 282 -2.09 -5.68 21.14
CA GLY A 282 -1.51 -4.46 21.71
C GLY A 282 -0.01 -4.36 21.48
N ILE A 283 0.45 -3.42 20.66
CA ILE A 283 1.86 -3.24 20.30
C ILE A 283 2.39 -1.96 20.97
N PHE A 284 3.20 -2.13 22.01
CA PHE A 284 3.71 -1.02 22.85
C PHE A 284 5.25 -1.03 22.87
N PRO A 285 5.94 0.12 22.98
CA PRO A 285 7.41 0.17 23.04
C PRO A 285 7.91 -0.06 24.48
N ILE A 286 7.68 -1.26 25.02
CA ILE A 286 7.87 -1.60 26.45
C ILE A 286 9.34 -1.52 26.90
N SER A 287 10.28 -1.81 26.00
CA SER A 287 11.72 -1.72 26.27
C SER A 287 12.31 -0.30 26.10
N VAL A 288 11.55 0.63 25.53
CA VAL A 288 11.98 2.01 25.30
C VAL A 288 11.55 2.86 26.49
N SER A 289 12.44 3.71 27.02
CA SER A 289 12.15 4.61 28.15
C SER A 289 11.18 5.74 27.76
N THR A 290 11.28 6.22 26.52
CA THR A 290 10.38 7.19 25.90
C THR A 290 8.91 6.75 26.00
N TYR A 291 7.99 7.70 26.13
CA TYR A 291 6.53 7.48 26.31
C TYR A 291 6.09 6.81 27.63
N THR A 292 7.00 6.39 28.52
CA THR A 292 6.69 5.61 29.75
C THR A 292 5.72 4.46 29.47
N ALA A 293 6.00 3.66 28.43
CA ALA A 293 5.09 2.70 27.80
C ALA A 293 4.39 1.71 28.76
N LYS A 294 5.03 1.34 29.87
CA LYS A 294 4.40 0.51 30.92
C LYS A 294 3.14 1.18 31.52
N GLY A 295 3.13 2.49 31.69
CA GLY A 295 1.95 3.25 32.14
C GLY A 295 0.83 3.28 31.10
N ILE A 296 1.20 3.36 29.81
CA ILE A 296 0.27 3.26 28.69
C ILE A 296 -0.47 1.91 28.69
N VAL A 297 0.26 0.80 28.90
CA VAL A 297 -0.34 -0.54 29.01
C VAL A 297 -1.33 -0.62 30.18
N ARG A 298 -1.03 -0.01 31.33
CA ARG A 298 -1.96 0.02 32.49
C ARG A 298 -3.23 0.80 32.19
N ALA A 299 -3.16 1.87 31.41
CA ALA A 299 -4.35 2.60 30.96
C ALA A 299 -5.23 1.73 30.05
N ALA A 300 -4.63 1.01 29.09
CA ALA A 300 -5.35 0.06 28.24
C ALA A 300 -6.02 -1.06 29.06
N GLU A 301 -5.32 -1.64 30.03
CA GLU A 301 -5.87 -2.64 30.95
C GLU A 301 -7.06 -2.09 31.77
N MET A 302 -6.94 -0.89 32.34
CA MET A 302 -8.04 -0.24 33.08
C MET A 302 -9.29 -0.02 32.20
N ALA A 303 -9.11 0.28 30.91
CA ALA A 303 -10.23 0.42 29.99
C ALA A 303 -10.90 -0.93 29.69
N LEU A 304 -10.12 -2.01 29.54
CA LEU A 304 -10.67 -3.36 29.38
C LEU A 304 -11.43 -3.82 30.62
N GLU A 305 -10.93 -3.53 31.82
CA GLU A 305 -11.64 -3.79 33.08
C GLU A 305 -12.99 -3.05 33.13
N ALA A 306 -13.00 -1.75 32.78
CA ALA A 306 -14.21 -0.92 32.78
C ALA A 306 -15.24 -1.36 31.71
N VAL A 307 -14.80 -1.71 30.51
CA VAL A 307 -15.65 -2.23 29.44
C VAL A 307 -16.27 -3.58 29.83
N ASN A 308 -15.47 -4.53 30.32
CA ASN A 308 -15.96 -5.87 30.65
C ASN A 308 -16.88 -5.91 31.88
N ALA A 309 -16.75 -4.94 32.78
CA ALA A 309 -17.62 -4.75 33.94
C ALA A 309 -18.94 -4.03 33.61
N ASN A 310 -19.14 -3.55 32.37
CA ASN A 310 -20.36 -2.86 31.96
C ASN A 310 -21.30 -3.83 31.22
N ASP A 311 -22.41 -4.22 31.87
CA ASP A 311 -23.38 -5.17 31.31
C ASP A 311 -24.17 -4.66 30.08
N THR A 312 -24.08 -3.37 29.75
CA THR A 312 -24.76 -2.76 28.60
C THR A 312 -23.93 -2.74 27.31
N ILE A 313 -22.64 -3.08 27.41
CA ILE A 313 -21.67 -3.03 26.31
C ILE A 313 -21.05 -4.41 26.15
N LEU A 314 -21.08 -4.96 24.93
CA LEU A 314 -20.51 -6.27 24.62
C LEU A 314 -20.99 -7.39 25.59
N ARG A 315 -22.29 -7.39 25.90
CA ARG A 315 -22.92 -8.25 26.93
C ARG A 315 -22.46 -9.72 26.87
N ASP A 316 -22.37 -10.29 25.67
CA ASP A 316 -22.05 -11.71 25.45
C ASP A 316 -20.55 -11.97 25.18
N TYR A 317 -19.69 -10.95 25.29
CA TYR A 317 -18.28 -10.99 24.91
C TYR A 317 -17.36 -10.46 26.03
N ASN A 318 -16.13 -10.98 26.07
CA ASN A 318 -15.08 -10.55 27.00
C ASN A 318 -13.89 -10.05 26.18
N LEU A 319 -13.63 -8.75 26.22
CA LEU A 319 -12.57 -8.07 25.48
C LEU A 319 -11.25 -8.20 26.24
N LYS A 320 -10.28 -8.90 25.66
CA LYS A 320 -8.93 -9.06 26.22
C LYS A 320 -7.88 -8.45 25.28
N MET A 321 -6.69 -8.17 25.81
CA MET A 321 -5.58 -7.66 25.00
C MET A 321 -4.38 -8.61 25.06
N LYS A 322 -3.69 -8.76 23.92
CA LYS A 322 -2.42 -9.48 23.80
C LYS A 322 -1.29 -8.47 23.68
N VAL A 323 -0.65 -8.14 24.80
CA VAL A 323 0.43 -7.15 24.88
C VAL A 323 1.74 -7.73 24.35
N ASN A 324 2.39 -7.04 23.41
CA ASN A 324 3.72 -7.35 22.87
C ASN A 324 4.59 -6.10 22.75
N ASN A 325 5.91 -6.29 22.68
CA ASN A 325 6.89 -5.23 22.57
C ASN A 325 7.21 -4.89 21.11
N GLY A 326 6.89 -3.66 20.67
CA GLY A 326 7.21 -3.18 19.32
C GLY A 326 8.56 -2.47 19.19
N GLU A 327 9.28 -2.22 20.30
CA GLU A 327 10.62 -1.58 20.37
C GLU A 327 10.78 -0.22 19.67
N CYS A 328 9.70 0.37 19.14
CA CYS A 328 9.76 1.42 18.11
C CYS A 328 10.66 1.07 16.90
N LYS A 329 10.75 -0.22 16.56
CA LYS A 329 11.42 -0.73 15.34
C LYS A 329 10.37 -1.32 14.40
N ALA A 330 10.43 -0.96 13.11
CA ALA A 330 9.50 -1.46 12.10
C ALA A 330 9.50 -3.00 12.02
N GLU A 331 10.68 -3.62 12.08
CA GLU A 331 10.86 -5.07 12.11
C GLU A 331 10.12 -5.74 13.29
N ALA A 332 10.31 -5.24 14.51
CA ALA A 332 9.67 -5.79 15.72
C ALA A 332 8.14 -5.65 15.69
N VAL A 333 7.63 -4.52 15.19
CA VAL A 333 6.19 -4.31 14.96
C VAL A 333 5.65 -5.30 13.93
N MET A 334 6.33 -5.47 12.80
CA MET A 334 5.88 -6.38 11.73
C MET A 334 5.94 -7.85 12.17
N ASN A 335 7.00 -8.27 12.87
CA ASN A 335 7.09 -9.61 13.46
C ASN A 335 5.94 -9.86 14.48
N THR A 336 5.61 -8.85 15.28
CA THR A 336 4.48 -8.91 16.22
C THR A 336 3.13 -9.02 15.50
N PHE A 337 2.94 -8.30 14.40
CA PHE A 337 1.72 -8.40 13.60
C PHE A 337 1.59 -9.75 12.90
N ILE A 338 2.67 -10.25 12.28
CA ILE A 338 2.75 -11.58 11.67
C ILE A 338 2.41 -12.66 12.72
N TYR A 339 2.91 -12.53 13.95
CA TYR A 339 2.52 -13.39 15.07
C TYR A 339 1.00 -13.36 15.32
N TYR A 340 0.35 -12.20 15.38
CA TYR A 340 -1.11 -12.16 15.58
C TYR A 340 -1.90 -12.81 14.43
N VAL A 341 -1.40 -12.76 13.19
CA VAL A 341 -2.04 -13.32 11.99
C VAL A 341 -1.85 -14.84 11.88
N LEU A 342 -0.65 -15.36 12.15
CA LEU A 342 -0.32 -16.78 11.93
C LEU A 342 -0.93 -17.72 12.99
N PHE A 343 -1.14 -17.24 14.23
CA PHE A 343 -1.69 -18.06 15.30
C PHE A 343 -3.22 -18.00 15.36
N SER A 344 -3.85 -18.96 16.06
CA SER A 344 -5.31 -19.12 16.19
C SER A 344 -6.07 -17.93 16.83
N VAL A 345 -5.35 -16.88 17.21
CA VAL A 345 -5.86 -15.60 17.71
C VAL A 345 -6.51 -14.78 16.59
N TYR A 346 -6.02 -14.85 15.34
CA TYR A 346 -6.46 -13.98 14.24
C TYR A 346 -7.99 -13.98 14.04
N LYS A 347 -8.64 -15.15 14.02
CA LYS A 347 -10.11 -15.25 13.89
C LYS A 347 -10.92 -14.56 15.00
N LYS A 348 -10.27 -14.20 16.11
CA LYS A 348 -10.85 -13.51 17.27
C LYS A 348 -10.20 -12.15 17.51
N LEU A 349 -9.36 -11.67 16.58
CA LEU A 349 -8.62 -10.42 16.65
C LEU A 349 -9.47 -9.30 16.06
N VAL A 350 -10.00 -8.40 16.90
CA VAL A 350 -10.86 -7.30 16.42
C VAL A 350 -10.07 -6.12 15.83
N GLY A 351 -8.78 -6.05 16.12
CA GLY A 351 -7.88 -5.01 15.61
C GLY A 351 -6.58 -4.89 16.42
N ILE A 352 -5.75 -3.95 16.02
CA ILE A 352 -4.48 -3.60 16.66
C ILE A 352 -4.59 -2.26 17.40
N LEU A 353 -4.05 -2.20 18.61
CA LEU A 353 -3.84 -0.98 19.39
C LEU A 353 -2.35 -0.62 19.39
N GLY A 354 -2.03 0.57 18.91
CA GLY A 354 -0.66 0.98 18.58
C GLY A 354 -0.25 0.60 17.14
N PRO A 355 1.04 0.68 16.78
CA PRO A 355 2.17 1.05 17.63
C PRO A 355 2.21 2.56 17.95
N ALA A 356 3.14 2.92 18.85
CA ALA A 356 3.31 4.29 19.33
C ALA A 356 4.06 5.21 18.35
N CYS A 357 5.18 4.73 17.81
CA CYS A 357 6.09 5.54 17.02
C CYS A 357 5.64 5.63 15.56
N SER A 358 5.47 6.85 15.05
CA SER A 358 4.99 7.14 13.69
C SER A 358 5.75 6.36 12.60
N ASP A 359 7.08 6.32 12.66
CA ASP A 359 7.94 5.57 11.71
C ASP A 359 7.60 4.07 11.64
N THR A 360 7.00 3.49 12.69
CA THR A 360 6.60 2.07 12.72
C THR A 360 5.14 1.82 12.37
N VAL A 361 4.32 2.88 12.31
CA VAL A 361 2.91 2.78 11.90
C VAL A 361 2.78 2.58 10.39
N GLU A 362 3.58 3.26 9.57
CA GLU A 362 3.49 3.19 8.09
C GLU A 362 3.52 1.76 7.51
N PRO A 363 4.52 0.90 7.82
CA PRO A 363 4.53 -0.46 7.28
C PRO A 363 3.32 -1.28 7.74
N LEU A 364 2.89 -1.13 8.99
CA LEU A 364 1.71 -1.83 9.51
C LEU A 364 0.42 -1.36 8.84
N ALA A 365 0.19 -0.04 8.78
CA ALA A 365 -0.98 0.55 8.15
C ALA A 365 -1.04 0.27 6.63
N GLY A 366 0.12 0.11 5.98
CA GLY A 366 0.21 -0.29 4.58
C GLY A 366 -0.24 -1.73 4.32
N VAL A 367 0.06 -2.68 5.22
CA VAL A 367 -0.33 -4.09 5.03
C VAL A 367 -1.76 -4.40 5.47
N THR A 368 -2.36 -3.60 6.35
CA THR A 368 -3.67 -3.93 6.94
C THR A 368 -4.80 -4.05 5.93
N LYS A 369 -4.72 -3.39 4.77
CA LYS A 369 -5.68 -3.55 3.67
C LYS A 369 -5.74 -5.00 3.13
N HIS A 370 -4.63 -5.72 3.17
CA HIS A 370 -4.55 -7.12 2.73
C HIS A 370 -5.10 -8.10 3.78
N PHE A 371 -4.93 -7.77 5.07
CA PHE A 371 -5.39 -8.56 6.21
C PHE A 371 -6.71 -8.04 6.82
N ARG A 372 -7.37 -7.05 6.19
CA ARG A 372 -8.65 -6.48 6.62
C ARG A 372 -8.77 -6.32 8.14
N THR A 373 -7.77 -5.67 8.72
CA THR A 373 -7.60 -5.53 10.17
C THR A 373 -7.51 -4.06 10.52
N VAL A 374 -8.35 -3.59 11.43
CA VAL A 374 -8.32 -2.20 11.91
C VAL A 374 -7.09 -1.96 12.79
N VAL A 375 -6.51 -0.77 12.69
CA VAL A 375 -5.44 -0.29 13.58
C VAL A 375 -5.87 1.04 14.19
N ILE A 376 -5.80 1.18 15.51
CA ILE A 376 -5.96 2.46 16.22
C ILE A 376 -4.63 2.79 16.92
N SER A 377 -3.92 3.83 16.44
CA SER A 377 -2.76 4.37 17.14
C SER A 377 -3.16 5.44 18.16
N TYR A 378 -2.46 5.48 19.28
CA TYR A 378 -2.69 6.42 20.39
C TYR A 378 -1.66 7.57 20.45
N SER A 379 -0.66 7.59 19.56
CA SER A 379 0.40 8.61 19.55
C SER A 379 1.02 8.95 18.19
N ALA A 380 0.62 8.31 17.09
CA ALA A 380 1.14 8.63 15.76
C ALA A 380 0.45 9.88 15.16
N GLU A 381 1.11 11.03 15.26
CA GLU A 381 0.58 12.35 14.88
C GLU A 381 0.74 12.73 13.39
N GLY A 382 1.52 11.99 12.59
CA GLY A 382 1.92 12.37 11.22
C GLY A 382 0.75 12.52 10.23
N SER A 383 0.82 13.52 9.34
CA SER A 383 -0.26 13.90 8.41
C SER A 383 -0.65 12.81 7.41
N THR A 384 0.33 12.09 6.85
CA THR A 384 0.12 11.09 5.79
C THR A 384 -0.87 9.99 6.14
N PHE A 385 -1.07 9.69 7.43
CA PHE A 385 -1.98 8.63 7.87
C PHE A 385 -3.46 8.96 7.69
N SER A 386 -3.81 10.22 7.37
CA SER A 386 -5.18 10.62 7.04
C SER A 386 -5.62 10.30 5.61
N ASP A 387 -4.70 9.87 4.73
CA ASP A 387 -5.05 9.41 3.38
C ASP A 387 -5.79 8.06 3.41
N ARG A 388 -7.12 8.12 3.28
CA ARG A 388 -8.01 6.95 3.19
C ARG A 388 -7.76 6.05 1.97
N SER A 389 -7.19 6.56 0.89
CA SER A 389 -6.86 5.75 -0.29
C SER A 389 -5.66 4.84 -0.05
N LYS A 390 -4.68 5.33 0.72
CA LYS A 390 -3.49 4.56 1.13
C LYS A 390 -3.75 3.70 2.37
N TYR A 391 -4.48 4.22 3.35
CA TYR A 391 -4.69 3.62 4.68
C TYR A 391 -6.19 3.53 5.09
N PRO A 392 -7.00 2.70 4.40
CA PRO A 392 -8.45 2.64 4.64
C PRO A 392 -8.84 2.16 6.05
N TYR A 393 -8.01 1.34 6.70
CA TYR A 393 -8.31 0.71 7.99
C TYR A 393 -7.50 1.29 9.18
N PHE A 394 -6.83 2.43 8.98
CA PHE A 394 -6.09 3.11 10.04
C PHE A 394 -6.95 4.17 10.75
N PHE A 395 -6.78 4.31 12.05
CA PHE A 395 -7.40 5.35 12.86
C PHE A 395 -6.43 5.82 13.96
N ARG A 396 -6.69 6.99 14.55
CA ARG A 396 -5.95 7.47 15.74
C ARG A 396 -6.78 8.27 16.72
N THR A 397 -6.52 8.05 18.02
CA THR A 397 -7.11 8.84 19.12
C THR A 397 -6.27 10.05 19.53
N ILE A 398 -5.02 10.16 19.08
CA ILE A 398 -4.30 11.44 19.09
C ILE A 398 -4.75 12.29 17.89
N GLY A 399 -4.60 13.61 18.01
CA GLY A 399 -4.84 14.53 16.91
C GLY A 399 -3.80 14.41 15.78
N GLU A 400 -4.10 15.08 14.66
CA GLU A 400 -3.12 15.28 13.59
C GLU A 400 -2.29 16.54 13.81
N ASN A 401 -0.99 16.46 13.54
CA ASN A 401 -0.05 17.58 13.68
C ASN A 401 -0.31 18.75 12.70
N THR A 402 -1.04 18.54 11.60
CA THR A 402 -1.46 19.63 10.69
C THR A 402 -2.39 20.64 11.36
N GLN A 403 -2.96 20.34 12.53
CA GLN A 403 -3.68 21.31 13.35
C GLN A 403 -2.73 22.41 13.92
N TYR A 404 -1.44 22.12 14.12
CA TYR A 404 -0.46 23.08 14.64
C TYR A 404 -0.32 24.34 13.77
N LYS A 405 -0.58 24.26 12.45
CA LYS A 405 -0.51 25.43 11.54
C LYS A 405 -1.45 26.57 11.97
N PHE A 406 -2.63 26.24 12.49
CA PHE A 406 -3.60 27.24 12.98
C PHE A 406 -3.15 27.87 14.30
N VAL A 407 -2.44 27.10 15.14
CA VAL A 407 -1.87 27.58 16.40
C VAL A 407 -0.71 28.53 16.12
N TYR A 408 0.23 28.16 15.24
CA TYR A 408 1.32 29.04 14.81
C TYR A 408 0.79 30.36 14.24
N LEU A 409 -0.19 30.30 13.32
CA LEU A 409 -0.81 31.49 12.73
C LEU A 409 -1.36 32.44 13.81
N GLN A 410 -2.21 31.96 14.72
CA GLN A 410 -2.81 32.82 15.74
C GLN A 410 -1.81 33.26 16.81
N LEU A 411 -0.82 32.43 17.14
CA LEU A 411 0.22 32.76 18.10
C LEU A 411 1.12 33.88 17.58
N PHE A 412 1.57 33.77 16.33
CA PHE A 412 2.42 34.77 15.69
C PHE A 412 1.67 36.09 15.46
N GLN A 413 0.40 36.04 15.05
CA GLN A 413 -0.46 37.23 14.96
C GLN A 413 -0.64 37.91 16.33
N LYS A 414 -0.94 37.16 17.40
CA LYS A 414 -1.10 37.72 18.76
C LYS A 414 0.19 38.26 19.35
N LEU A 415 1.33 37.67 18.98
CA LEU A 415 2.65 38.13 19.42
C LEU A 415 3.25 39.18 18.46
N GLY A 416 2.59 39.53 17.35
CA GLY A 416 3.12 40.50 16.39
C GLY A 416 4.49 40.09 15.85
N TRP A 417 4.61 38.84 15.41
CA TRP A 417 5.77 38.30 14.70
C TRP A 417 5.39 38.01 13.25
N GLU A 418 6.14 38.60 12.33
CA GLU A 418 5.91 38.52 10.88
C GLU A 418 7.03 37.76 10.16
N GLN A 419 8.05 37.30 10.89
CA GLN A 419 9.23 36.61 10.36
C GLN A 419 9.53 35.32 11.13
N VAL A 420 9.68 34.19 10.43
CA VAL A 420 9.94 32.87 11.01
C VAL A 420 10.85 32.02 10.13
N ALA A 421 11.58 31.07 10.74
CA ALA A 421 12.30 30.00 10.06
C ALA A 421 11.96 28.63 10.67
N ALA A 422 12.24 27.56 9.93
CA ALA A 422 12.23 26.19 10.43
C ALA A 422 13.50 25.42 10.07
N LEU A 423 13.90 24.55 10.99
CA LEU A 423 15.01 23.62 10.88
C LEU A 423 14.50 22.22 11.27
N THR A 424 14.44 21.31 10.30
CA THR A 424 13.75 20.03 10.46
C THR A 424 14.60 18.85 10.00
N GLU A 425 14.45 17.71 10.67
CA GLU A 425 15.10 16.46 10.30
C GLU A 425 14.31 15.77 9.17
N ASP A 426 15.01 15.23 8.16
CA ASP A 426 14.38 14.80 6.91
C ASP A 426 13.86 13.35 6.89
N GLY A 427 12.75 13.20 6.17
CA GLY A 427 12.13 11.98 5.63
C GLY A 427 12.12 10.71 6.49
N HIS A 428 11.32 10.53 7.55
CA HIS A 428 10.30 11.34 8.23
C HIS A 428 9.07 11.88 7.46
N LYS A 429 7.91 11.32 7.82
CA LYS A 429 6.56 11.82 7.49
C LYS A 429 5.96 12.74 8.55
N TYR A 430 6.54 12.83 9.75
CA TYR A 430 6.06 13.74 10.78
C TYR A 430 6.27 15.20 10.37
N THR A 431 7.44 15.58 9.84
CA THR A 431 7.80 16.97 9.53
C THR A 431 7.09 17.56 8.30
N GLU A 432 6.21 16.81 7.62
CA GLU A 432 5.50 17.28 6.42
C GLU A 432 4.47 18.39 6.69
N TYR A 433 3.94 18.52 7.92
CA TYR A 433 3.02 19.63 8.25
C TYR A 433 3.67 21.02 8.20
N ILE A 434 5.01 21.09 8.24
CA ILE A 434 5.75 22.37 8.13
C ILE A 434 5.54 23.00 6.75
N SER A 435 5.40 22.21 5.69
CA SER A 435 5.04 22.71 4.35
C SER A 435 3.66 23.37 4.36
N HIS A 436 2.64 22.66 4.87
CA HIS A 436 1.27 23.20 5.03
C HIS A 436 1.21 24.41 5.99
N THR A 437 2.15 24.52 6.92
CA THR A 437 2.29 25.67 7.83
C THR A 437 2.90 26.85 7.10
N GLN A 438 3.94 26.63 6.30
CA GLN A 438 4.54 27.66 5.45
C GLN A 438 3.50 28.27 4.49
N ASP A 439 2.74 27.45 3.77
CA ASP A 439 1.71 27.91 2.83
C ASP A 439 0.68 28.82 3.53
N LEU A 440 0.17 28.38 4.70
CA LEU A 440 -0.83 29.12 5.46
C LEU A 440 -0.26 30.44 6.04
N LEU A 441 0.96 30.42 6.56
CA LEU A 441 1.60 31.61 7.12
C LEU A 441 1.89 32.65 6.04
N GLN A 442 2.42 32.22 4.88
CA GLN A 442 2.68 33.10 3.74
C GLN A 442 1.39 33.72 3.18
N ALA A 443 0.31 32.94 3.06
CA ALA A 443 -1.01 33.42 2.66
C ALA A 443 -1.62 34.46 3.64
N ASN A 444 -1.14 34.52 4.88
CA ASN A 444 -1.58 35.46 5.93
C ASN A 444 -0.53 36.53 6.27
N GLY A 445 0.43 36.79 5.36
CA GLY A 445 1.40 37.89 5.49
C GLY A 445 2.59 37.63 6.42
N ILE A 446 2.77 36.41 6.92
CA ILE A 446 3.92 36.02 7.75
C ILE A 446 4.99 35.40 6.85
N THR A 447 6.18 35.99 6.85
CA THR A 447 7.30 35.61 5.97
C THR A 447 8.08 34.44 6.54
N PHE A 448 8.02 33.31 5.84
CA PHE A 448 8.84 32.13 6.11
C PHE A 448 10.20 32.27 5.40
N VAL A 449 11.24 32.68 6.12
CA VAL A 449 12.53 33.12 5.54
C VAL A 449 13.42 31.93 5.16
N VAL A 450 13.36 30.85 5.95
CA VAL A 450 14.18 29.65 5.76
C VAL A 450 13.39 28.44 6.19
N ASN A 451 13.26 27.44 5.30
CA ASN A 451 12.77 26.10 5.62
C ASN A 451 13.88 25.12 5.25
N ARG A 452 14.68 24.67 6.23
CA ARG A 452 15.82 23.79 6.01
C ARG A 452 15.52 22.39 6.51
N LYS A 453 15.65 21.42 5.61
CA LYS A 453 15.71 19.99 5.94
C LYS A 453 17.16 19.52 5.98
N PHE A 454 17.50 18.63 6.89
CA PHE A 454 18.82 17.99 6.97
C PHE A 454 18.69 16.47 7.20
N PRO A 455 19.59 15.65 6.63
CA PRO A 455 19.51 14.19 6.75
C PRO A 455 19.80 13.71 8.19
N ARG A 456 19.24 12.55 8.56
CA ARG A 456 19.52 11.82 9.82
C ARG A 456 21.03 11.64 10.05
N ASP A 457 21.72 11.13 9.04
CA ASP A 457 23.17 10.91 9.03
C ASP A 457 23.94 12.23 8.79
N ARG A 458 23.76 13.17 9.72
CA ARG A 458 24.36 14.50 9.64
C ARG A 458 25.85 14.49 9.94
N GLU A 459 26.62 15.24 9.15
CA GLU A 459 27.96 15.64 9.55
C GLU A 459 27.89 16.66 10.69
N LYS A 460 28.62 16.42 11.79
CA LYS A 460 28.60 17.29 12.99
C LYS A 460 28.96 18.76 12.70
N ALA A 461 29.80 19.01 11.70
CA ALA A 461 30.17 20.37 11.29
C ALA A 461 29.03 21.14 10.59
N SER A 462 28.06 20.43 9.98
CA SER A 462 27.01 21.02 9.16
C SER A 462 25.94 21.75 9.97
N MET A 463 25.66 21.33 11.21
CA MET A 463 24.68 22.00 12.08
C MET A 463 25.06 23.46 12.39
N SER A 464 26.34 23.72 12.67
CA SER A 464 26.84 25.08 12.91
C SER A 464 26.63 25.99 11.68
N LYS A 465 26.86 25.45 10.47
CA LYS A 465 26.66 26.17 9.20
C LYS A 465 25.19 26.55 8.97
N TYR A 466 24.23 25.65 9.27
CA TYR A 466 22.80 25.97 9.15
C TYR A 466 22.36 27.05 10.14
N LEU A 467 22.82 27.00 11.39
CA LEU A 467 22.51 28.02 12.39
C LEU A 467 23.17 29.38 12.05
N GLN A 468 24.37 29.38 11.50
CA GLN A 468 25.00 30.59 10.95
C GLN A 468 24.19 31.18 9.78
N GLU A 469 23.58 30.37 8.91
CA GLU A 469 22.66 30.88 7.87
C GLU A 469 21.46 31.61 8.49
N LEU A 470 20.81 31.02 9.50
CA LEU A 470 19.67 31.62 10.20
C LEU A 470 20.06 32.93 10.90
N LYS A 471 21.21 32.94 11.59
CA LYS A 471 21.74 34.12 12.28
C LYS A 471 22.11 35.25 11.32
N ASN A 472 22.75 34.93 10.19
CA ASN A 472 23.10 35.92 9.17
C ASN A 472 21.85 36.55 8.50
N LYS A 473 20.75 35.79 8.42
CA LYS A 473 19.44 36.26 7.96
C LYS A 473 18.63 36.99 9.04
N LYS A 474 19.19 37.19 10.25
CA LYS A 474 18.55 37.88 11.39
C LYS A 474 17.15 37.36 11.71
N VAL A 475 16.97 36.03 11.72
CA VAL A 475 15.68 35.41 12.09
C VAL A 475 15.73 34.95 13.54
N HIS A 476 14.84 35.48 14.40
CA HIS A 476 14.82 35.14 15.82
C HIS A 476 13.79 34.07 16.19
N ILE A 477 12.72 33.90 15.41
CA ILE A 477 11.67 32.90 15.66
C ILE A 477 11.97 31.64 14.85
N ILE A 478 12.24 30.52 15.53
CA ILE A 478 12.72 29.28 14.91
C ILE A 478 11.87 28.09 15.35
N ILE A 479 11.34 27.33 14.38
CA ILE A 479 10.66 26.05 14.61
C ILE A 479 11.68 24.91 14.39
N GLY A 480 12.06 24.24 15.47
CA GLY A 480 12.93 23.07 15.46
C GLY A 480 12.12 21.78 15.58
N ASP A 481 12.13 20.94 14.55
CA ASP A 481 11.39 19.66 14.56
C ASP A 481 12.33 18.50 14.17
N MET A 482 12.87 17.83 15.19
CA MET A 482 13.98 16.88 15.10
C MET A 482 14.07 15.99 16.35
N PHE A 483 14.71 14.84 16.26
CA PHE A 483 14.79 13.85 17.34
C PHE A 483 15.86 14.17 18.40
N ASP A 484 15.75 13.52 19.56
CA ASP A 484 16.64 13.60 20.74
C ASP A 484 18.14 13.84 20.41
N VAL A 485 18.72 13.05 19.51
CA VAL A 485 20.16 13.11 19.15
C VAL A 485 20.47 14.36 18.30
N ALA A 486 19.56 14.80 17.45
CA ALA A 486 19.72 15.99 16.62
C ALA A 486 19.51 17.27 17.42
N VAL A 487 18.47 17.33 18.28
CA VAL A 487 18.19 18.51 19.09
C VAL A 487 19.30 18.80 20.11
N ARG A 488 19.94 17.79 20.71
CA ARG A 488 21.12 17.98 21.59
C ARG A 488 22.26 18.70 20.86
N ASP A 489 22.55 18.32 19.62
CA ASP A 489 23.62 18.90 18.82
C ASP A 489 23.25 20.31 18.37
N VAL A 490 22.06 20.50 17.80
CA VAL A 490 21.55 21.81 17.36
C VAL A 490 21.50 22.81 18.51
N MET A 491 20.98 22.45 19.68
CA MET A 491 20.89 23.38 20.81
C MET A 491 22.27 23.68 21.45
N CYS A 492 23.21 22.73 21.42
CA CYS A 492 24.59 23.00 21.82
C CYS A 492 25.26 24.00 20.86
N GLN A 493 25.08 23.84 19.54
CA GLN A 493 25.59 24.80 18.56
C GLN A 493 24.89 26.16 18.66
N ALA A 494 23.59 26.19 18.96
CA ALA A 494 22.84 27.43 19.19
C ALA A 494 23.35 28.21 20.41
N TYR A 495 23.67 27.52 21.51
CA TYR A 495 24.33 28.10 22.68
C TYR A 495 25.69 28.72 22.32
N ASN A 496 26.56 27.96 21.66
CA ASN A 496 27.87 28.44 21.21
C ASN A 496 27.78 29.64 20.25
N LEU A 497 26.72 29.71 19.45
CA LEU A 497 26.42 30.82 18.55
C LEU A 497 25.64 31.97 19.21
N LYS A 498 25.32 31.91 20.51
CA LYS A 498 24.49 32.92 21.21
C LYS A 498 23.14 33.15 20.53
N MET A 499 22.42 32.05 20.33
CA MET A 499 21.07 31.99 19.76
C MET A 499 20.07 31.43 20.79
N THR A 500 20.15 31.91 22.05
CA THR A 500 19.27 31.47 23.15
C THR A 500 18.17 32.49 23.44
N ALA A 501 17.26 32.16 24.36
CA ALA A 501 16.24 33.10 24.83
C ALA A 501 16.82 34.37 25.49
N GLN A 502 18.04 34.31 26.03
CA GLN A 502 18.71 35.49 26.61
C GLN A 502 19.09 36.52 25.54
N GLU A 503 19.48 36.06 24.35
CA GLU A 503 19.75 36.91 23.18
C GLU A 503 18.49 37.26 22.36
N GLY A 504 17.30 36.84 22.81
CA GLY A 504 16.03 37.14 22.15
C GLY A 504 15.61 36.15 21.07
N TYR A 505 16.22 34.97 20.98
CA TYR A 505 15.75 33.90 20.08
C TYR A 505 14.61 33.11 20.73
N VAL A 506 13.59 32.78 19.95
CA VAL A 506 12.46 31.95 20.40
C VAL A 506 12.47 30.64 19.63
N TRP A 507 12.78 29.56 20.35
CA TRP A 507 12.74 28.20 19.83
C TRP A 507 11.40 27.55 20.13
N PHE A 508 10.79 26.96 19.10
CA PHE A 508 9.75 25.95 19.25
C PHE A 508 10.38 24.57 19.13
N LEU A 509 10.31 23.76 20.18
CA LEU A 509 10.87 22.39 20.22
C LEU A 509 9.75 21.35 20.46
N PRO A 510 9.90 20.09 20.04
CA PRO A 510 8.83 19.11 20.14
C PRO A 510 8.63 18.58 21.58
N GLN A 511 7.37 18.48 22.01
CA GLN A 511 7.05 18.01 23.38
C GLN A 511 7.23 16.49 23.57
N TRP A 512 7.40 15.72 22.47
CA TRP A 512 7.57 14.27 22.51
C TRP A 512 9.01 13.79 22.75
N LEU A 513 9.98 14.71 22.83
CA LEU A 513 11.36 14.43 23.24
C LEU A 513 11.41 13.74 24.63
N ALA A 514 12.41 12.90 24.87
CA ALA A 514 12.55 12.20 26.16
C ALA A 514 12.66 13.20 27.33
N PRO A 515 12.06 12.95 28.53
CA PRO A 515 12.01 13.97 29.60
C PRO A 515 13.37 14.52 30.07
N ASN A 516 14.45 13.75 29.88
CA ASN A 516 15.84 14.11 30.19
C ASN A 516 16.70 14.26 28.92
N TRP A 517 16.12 14.49 27.74
CA TRP A 517 16.83 14.51 26.45
C TRP A 517 18.03 15.47 26.42
N TYR A 518 17.98 16.52 27.24
CA TYR A 518 18.98 17.58 27.34
C TYR A 518 20.17 17.24 28.26
N ASP A 519 20.18 16.07 28.91
CA ASP A 519 21.25 15.63 29.81
C ASP A 519 22.47 15.10 29.04
N THR A 520 23.19 16.01 28.38
CA THR A 520 24.35 15.68 27.52
C THR A 520 25.44 14.93 28.26
N ASP A 521 25.66 15.22 29.54
CA ASP A 521 26.65 14.52 30.36
C ASP A 521 26.30 13.03 30.52
N TYR A 522 25.01 12.70 30.72
CA TYR A 522 24.54 11.31 30.74
C TYR A 522 24.66 10.62 29.38
N TYR A 523 24.20 11.26 28.30
CA TYR A 523 24.19 10.66 26.95
C TYR A 523 25.60 10.46 26.38
N ASN A 524 26.52 11.41 26.57
CA ASN A 524 27.92 11.26 26.18
C ASN A 524 28.58 10.06 26.89
N ALA A 525 28.27 9.83 28.17
CA ALA A 525 28.85 8.73 28.95
C ALA A 525 28.28 7.34 28.60
N HIS A 526 27.01 7.23 28.18
CA HIS A 526 26.31 5.94 28.03
C HIS A 526 25.94 5.56 26.60
N HIS A 527 25.84 6.52 25.67
CA HIS A 527 25.29 6.31 24.32
C HIS A 527 26.29 6.56 23.19
N LEU A 528 27.59 6.66 23.48
CA LEU A 528 28.66 6.95 22.51
C LEU A 528 28.45 8.28 21.75
N GLU A 529 27.69 9.20 22.34
CA GLU A 529 27.53 10.55 21.84
C GLU A 529 28.77 11.40 22.19
N ASN A 530 28.98 12.47 21.43
CA ASN A 530 30.05 13.43 21.68
C ASN A 530 29.54 14.81 21.29
N VAL A 531 28.71 15.35 22.19
CA VAL A 531 28.16 16.71 22.19
C VAL A 531 29.01 17.54 23.16
N MET A 532 29.55 18.67 22.70
CA MET A 532 30.58 19.42 23.42
C MET A 532 30.07 20.19 24.66
N CYS A 533 28.76 20.42 24.76
CA CYS A 533 28.15 21.19 25.85
C CYS A 533 27.83 20.31 27.06
N SER A 534 28.08 20.81 28.28
CA SER A 534 27.64 20.13 29.52
C SER A 534 26.14 20.26 29.75
N THR A 535 25.57 19.45 30.65
CA THR A 535 24.13 19.48 30.94
C THR A 535 23.67 20.85 31.45
N THR A 536 24.51 21.57 32.20
CA THR A 536 24.23 22.96 32.63
C THR A 536 24.13 23.93 31.44
N GLN A 537 25.09 23.87 30.51
CA GLN A 537 25.08 24.70 29.30
C GLN A 537 23.88 24.38 28.41
N MET A 538 23.48 23.11 28.35
CA MET A 538 22.27 22.69 27.62
C MET A 538 21.00 23.24 28.27
N ILE A 539 20.90 23.22 29.61
CA ILE A 539 19.78 23.82 30.34
C ILE A 539 19.66 25.32 30.01
N ASP A 540 20.77 26.06 29.98
CA ASP A 540 20.78 27.48 29.60
C ASP A 540 20.39 27.68 28.12
N ALA A 541 20.82 26.79 27.22
CA ALA A 541 20.50 26.82 25.79
C ALA A 541 19.00 26.67 25.51
N ILE A 542 18.32 25.79 26.24
CA ILE A 542 16.90 25.45 26.02
C ILE A 542 15.94 26.25 26.89
N ASN A 543 16.43 27.06 27.83
CA ASN A 543 15.56 27.74 28.79
C ASN A 543 14.63 28.74 28.08
N GLY A 544 13.34 28.73 28.44
CA GLY A 544 12.33 29.60 27.84
C GLY A 544 11.77 29.13 26.50
N HIS A 545 12.19 27.98 25.95
CA HIS A 545 11.62 27.44 24.71
C HIS A 545 10.11 27.17 24.83
N LEU A 546 9.41 27.27 23.69
CA LEU A 546 8.00 26.95 23.56
C LEU A 546 7.81 25.57 22.92
N SER A 547 6.69 24.94 23.17
CA SER A 547 6.30 23.68 22.53
C SER A 547 4.80 23.67 22.24
N LEU A 548 4.41 22.93 21.19
CA LEU A 548 3.01 22.59 20.94
C LEU A 548 2.79 21.12 21.27
N ALA A 549 1.63 20.80 21.85
CA ALA A 549 1.22 19.43 22.11
C ALA A 549 -0.30 19.31 22.14
N HIS A 550 -0.86 18.22 21.61
CA HIS A 550 -2.26 17.88 21.84
C HIS A 550 -2.56 17.74 23.34
N ALA A 551 -3.75 18.19 23.76
CA ALA A 551 -4.20 18.07 25.13
C ALA A 551 -4.34 16.59 25.54
N TYR A 552 -3.43 16.12 26.39
CA TYR A 552 -3.38 14.74 26.88
C TYR A 552 -4.64 14.30 27.66
N PHE A 553 -5.30 15.27 28.30
CA PHE A 553 -6.47 15.09 29.15
C PHE A 553 -7.46 16.22 28.89
N ALA A 554 -8.75 15.93 28.98
CA ALA A 554 -9.81 16.94 29.00
C ALA A 554 -9.78 17.76 30.31
N SER A 555 -10.74 18.69 30.46
CA SER A 555 -10.90 19.41 31.72
C SER A 555 -11.16 18.44 32.87
N ASP A 556 -10.50 18.66 34.01
CA ASP A 556 -10.60 17.87 35.23
C ASP A 556 -12.06 17.66 35.71
N SER A 557 -12.97 18.60 35.37
CA SER A 557 -14.40 18.58 35.71
C SER A 557 -15.30 17.92 34.66
N GLU A 558 -14.77 17.57 33.48
CA GLU A 558 -15.53 16.99 32.37
C GLU A 558 -15.95 15.56 32.69
N LEU A 559 -17.17 15.18 32.29
CA LEU A 559 -17.72 13.84 32.50
C LEU A 559 -17.39 12.93 31.31
N MET A 560 -16.85 11.76 31.64
CA MET A 560 -16.51 10.70 30.71
C MET A 560 -17.72 9.81 30.37
N GLN A 561 -17.57 8.94 29.37
CA GLN A 561 -18.54 7.87 29.01
C GLN A 561 -18.92 6.93 30.17
N GLU A 562 -18.09 6.84 31.21
CA GLU A 562 -18.34 6.07 32.44
C GLU A 562 -19.10 6.85 33.53
N ASN A 563 -19.55 8.08 33.23
CA ASN A 563 -20.20 8.99 34.19
C ASN A 563 -19.34 9.31 35.44
N ILE A 564 -18.02 9.30 35.29
CA ILE A 564 -17.03 9.81 36.25
C ILE A 564 -16.30 10.99 35.65
N THR A 565 -15.69 11.84 36.48
CA THR A 565 -14.91 12.98 35.98
C THR A 565 -13.48 12.58 35.59
N VAL A 566 -12.89 13.32 34.65
CA VAL A 566 -11.47 13.15 34.26
C VAL A 566 -10.56 13.21 35.49
N ARG A 567 -10.82 14.09 36.47
CA ARG A 567 -10.09 14.13 37.75
C ARG A 567 -10.15 12.81 38.51
N GLN A 568 -11.34 12.21 38.65
CA GLN A 568 -11.51 10.93 39.36
C GLN A 568 -10.75 9.81 38.65
N TRP A 569 -10.82 9.75 37.31
CA TRP A 569 -10.05 8.79 36.53
C TRP A 569 -8.55 8.98 36.70
N ARG A 570 -8.03 10.23 36.63
CA ARG A 570 -6.60 10.52 36.81
C ARG A 570 -6.09 10.13 38.19
N GLN A 571 -6.89 10.32 39.24
CA GLN A 571 -6.59 9.85 40.60
C GLN A 571 -6.53 8.30 40.67
N LYS A 572 -7.49 7.61 40.04
CA LYS A 572 -7.50 6.14 39.93
C LYS A 572 -6.27 5.63 39.18
N TYR A 573 -5.97 6.17 38.00
CA TYR A 573 -4.79 5.83 37.20
C TYR A 573 -3.48 6.00 37.99
N LYS A 574 -3.33 7.13 38.69
CA LYS A 574 -2.18 7.41 39.56
C LYS A 574 -2.02 6.37 40.69
N SER A 575 -3.11 5.92 41.31
CA SER A 575 -3.06 4.86 42.33
C SER A 575 -2.66 3.50 41.75
N VAL A 576 -3.19 3.13 40.57
CA VAL A 576 -2.85 1.87 39.86
C VAL A 576 -1.38 1.83 39.45
N CYS A 577 -0.87 2.92 38.87
CA CYS A 577 0.54 3.10 38.53
C CYS A 577 1.45 2.94 39.77
N ARG A 578 1.12 3.61 40.87
CA ARG A 578 1.85 3.49 42.16
C ARG A 578 1.84 2.07 42.72
N ALA A 579 0.68 1.41 42.75
CA ALA A 579 0.54 0.06 43.28
C ALA A 579 1.34 -1.00 42.48
N ARG A 580 1.67 -0.72 41.22
CA ARG A 580 2.47 -1.59 40.34
C ARG A 580 3.92 -1.12 40.17
N ASN A 581 4.34 -0.06 40.86
CA ASN A 581 5.65 0.60 40.69
C ASN A 581 5.97 0.98 39.23
N VAL A 582 4.99 1.61 38.56
CA VAL A 582 5.07 2.04 37.15
C VAL A 582 4.88 3.55 37.06
N SER A 583 5.71 4.21 36.26
CA SER A 583 5.60 5.65 35.98
C SER A 583 4.31 5.99 35.22
N GLU A 584 3.71 7.13 35.57
CA GLU A 584 2.57 7.70 34.83
C GLU A 584 2.99 8.07 33.39
N SER A 585 2.03 8.12 32.47
CA SER A 585 2.23 8.49 31.06
C SER A 585 1.17 9.49 30.63
N ASN A 586 1.59 10.49 29.87
CA ASN A 586 0.69 11.48 29.29
C ASN A 586 -0.17 10.89 28.16
N TYR A 587 0.31 9.85 27.45
CA TYR A 587 -0.44 9.17 26.39
C TYR A 587 -1.47 8.14 26.91
N ALA A 588 -1.61 8.04 28.23
CA ALA A 588 -2.56 7.15 28.88
C ALA A 588 -4.02 7.43 28.47
N GLY A 589 -4.41 8.71 28.40
CA GLY A 589 -5.78 9.12 28.02
C GLY A 589 -6.15 8.66 26.61
N PHE A 590 -5.32 8.97 25.61
CA PHE A 590 -5.53 8.54 24.21
C PHE A 590 -5.66 7.01 24.07
N THR A 591 -4.91 6.25 24.87
CA THR A 591 -4.92 4.79 24.83
C THR A 591 -6.16 4.21 25.50
N TYR A 592 -6.57 4.79 26.64
CA TYR A 592 -7.82 4.45 27.32
C TYR A 592 -9.02 4.63 26.37
N ASP A 593 -9.07 5.78 25.71
CA ASP A 593 -10.13 6.13 24.78
C ASP A 593 -10.10 5.30 23.49
N ALA A 594 -8.94 4.79 23.07
CA ALA A 594 -8.81 3.88 21.93
C ALA A 594 -9.44 2.51 22.21
N VAL A 595 -9.28 1.97 23.43
CA VAL A 595 -9.96 0.73 23.85
C VAL A 595 -11.48 0.94 23.92
N TRP A 596 -11.93 2.07 24.44
CA TRP A 596 -13.36 2.44 24.46
C TRP A 596 -13.93 2.64 23.04
N THR A 597 -13.15 3.21 22.13
CA THR A 597 -13.51 3.33 20.70
C THR A 597 -13.76 1.96 20.08
N TYR A 598 -12.83 1.00 20.27
CA TYR A 598 -13.03 -0.40 19.86
C TYR A 598 -14.32 -0.98 20.46
N ALA A 599 -14.51 -0.84 21.78
CA ALA A 599 -15.65 -1.44 22.47
C ALA A 599 -17.00 -0.88 22.00
N LEU A 600 -17.13 0.44 21.82
CA LEU A 600 -18.37 1.08 21.38
C LEU A 600 -18.72 0.74 19.93
N ALA A 601 -17.74 0.77 19.02
CA ALA A 601 -17.95 0.41 17.63
C ALA A 601 -18.33 -1.08 17.46
N LEU A 602 -17.67 -1.99 18.20
CA LEU A 602 -18.03 -3.42 18.23
C LEU A 602 -19.42 -3.66 18.83
N ASN A 603 -19.80 -2.93 19.87
CA ASN A 603 -21.12 -3.02 20.48
C ASN A 603 -22.23 -2.62 19.48
N ASN A 604 -21.99 -1.59 18.67
CA ASN A 604 -22.92 -1.18 17.62
C ASN A 604 -22.97 -2.20 16.47
N LEU A 605 -21.82 -2.73 16.04
CA LEU A 605 -21.73 -3.79 15.04
C LEU A 605 -22.50 -5.05 15.44
N VAL A 606 -22.36 -5.51 16.69
CA VAL A 606 -23.07 -6.68 17.24
C VAL A 606 -24.57 -6.43 17.38
N LYS A 607 -24.97 -5.21 17.78
CA LYS A 607 -26.39 -4.80 17.86
C LYS A 607 -27.08 -4.77 16.50
N GLU A 608 -26.35 -4.40 15.45
CA GLU A 608 -26.86 -4.45 14.08
C GLU A 608 -26.96 -5.89 13.56
N ASN A 609 -25.85 -6.64 13.62
CA ASN A 609 -25.82 -8.04 13.24
C ASN A 609 -24.68 -8.80 13.92
N GLN A 610 -25.04 -9.68 14.85
CA GLN A 610 -24.10 -10.53 15.59
C GLN A 610 -23.26 -11.46 14.69
N SER A 611 -23.70 -11.79 13.47
CA SER A 611 -22.93 -12.62 12.54
C SER A 611 -21.68 -11.92 11.98
N LEU A 612 -21.65 -10.58 11.95
CA LEU A 612 -20.50 -9.83 11.42
C LEU A 612 -19.23 -10.04 12.25
N LEU A 613 -19.37 -10.30 13.55
CA LEU A 613 -18.25 -10.57 14.45
C LEU A 613 -17.70 -12.01 14.34
N ALA A 614 -18.45 -12.94 13.72
CA ALA A 614 -17.99 -14.32 13.51
C ALA A 614 -16.90 -14.45 12.42
N ASP A 615 -16.88 -13.51 11.48
CA ASP A 615 -15.78 -13.30 10.53
C ASP A 615 -15.56 -11.79 10.32
N ILE A 616 -14.91 -11.15 11.32
CA ILE A 616 -14.65 -9.70 11.29
C ILE A 616 -13.70 -9.28 10.16
N HIS A 617 -12.94 -10.22 9.60
CA HIS A 617 -11.98 -10.03 8.50
C HIS A 617 -12.59 -10.32 7.11
N SER A 618 -13.90 -10.58 7.02
CA SER A 618 -14.61 -10.52 5.75
C SER A 618 -14.64 -9.07 5.23
N SER A 619 -14.64 -8.87 3.91
CA SER A 619 -14.69 -7.51 3.34
C SER A 619 -15.93 -6.72 3.81
N VAL A 620 -17.07 -7.41 3.97
CA VAL A 620 -18.33 -6.81 4.45
C VAL A 620 -18.22 -6.43 5.92
N SER A 621 -17.78 -7.35 6.78
CA SER A 621 -17.65 -7.11 8.23
C SER A 621 -16.63 -6.01 8.54
N THR A 622 -15.46 -6.02 7.89
CA THR A 622 -14.44 -4.99 8.10
C THR A 622 -14.91 -3.63 7.63
N GLN A 623 -15.54 -3.53 6.45
CA GLN A 623 -16.08 -2.27 5.94
C GLN A 623 -17.15 -1.72 6.89
N ARG A 624 -18.10 -2.55 7.34
CA ARG A 624 -19.13 -2.12 8.28
C ARG A 624 -18.56 -1.73 9.64
N PHE A 625 -17.50 -2.39 10.08
CA PHE A 625 -16.81 -2.04 11.32
C PHE A 625 -16.07 -0.70 11.23
N VAL A 626 -15.45 -0.38 10.09
CA VAL A 626 -14.84 0.93 9.80
C VAL A 626 -15.90 2.04 9.86
N GLU A 627 -17.09 1.82 9.30
CA GLU A 627 -18.21 2.77 9.37
C GLU A 627 -18.68 3.00 10.82
N MET A 628 -18.73 1.96 11.65
CA MET A 628 -19.05 2.08 13.09
C MET A 628 -17.99 2.87 13.87
N LEU A 629 -16.71 2.75 13.50
CA LEU A 629 -15.63 3.53 14.07
C LEU A 629 -15.72 5.01 13.66
N GLU A 630 -15.99 5.31 12.37
CA GLU A 630 -16.19 6.69 11.91
C GLU A 630 -17.42 7.36 12.53
N ALA A 631 -18.48 6.59 12.81
CA ALA A 631 -19.69 7.07 13.48
C ALA A 631 -19.54 7.27 15.00
N THR A 632 -18.42 6.86 15.61
CA THR A 632 -18.21 6.96 17.06
C THR A 632 -18.06 8.41 17.53
N ASP A 633 -18.87 8.80 18.52
CA ASP A 633 -18.92 10.15 19.12
C ASP A 633 -19.18 10.04 20.64
N PHE A 634 -18.16 10.25 21.48
CA PHE A 634 -18.28 10.24 22.94
C PHE A 634 -17.28 11.19 23.62
N HIS A 635 -17.47 11.49 24.91
CA HIS A 635 -16.49 12.24 25.71
C HIS A 635 -15.62 11.26 26.49
N GLY A 636 -14.33 11.21 26.15
CA GLY A 636 -13.33 10.35 26.75
C GLY A 636 -12.45 11.08 27.78
N VAL A 637 -11.43 10.39 28.27
CA VAL A 637 -10.43 10.92 29.20
C VAL A 637 -9.60 12.05 28.57
N SER A 638 -9.31 11.93 27.27
CA SER A 638 -8.61 12.91 26.44
C SER A 638 -9.56 13.83 25.66
N GLY A 639 -10.76 14.08 26.22
CA GLY A 639 -11.80 14.92 25.64
C GLY A 639 -12.66 14.19 24.61
N ARG A 640 -13.41 14.95 23.81
CA ARG A 640 -14.33 14.38 22.82
C ARG A 640 -13.60 13.54 21.76
N ILE A 641 -14.02 12.29 21.62
CA ILE A 641 -13.62 11.36 20.57
C ILE A 641 -14.67 11.41 19.49
N LYS A 642 -14.35 12.03 18.34
CA LYS A 642 -15.19 12.04 17.14
C LYS A 642 -14.33 12.02 15.89
N PHE A 643 -14.49 10.99 15.07
CA PHE A 643 -13.66 10.79 13.88
C PHE A 643 -14.13 11.62 12.69
N ARG A 644 -13.16 11.98 11.85
CA ARG A 644 -13.27 12.70 10.58
C ARG A 644 -12.25 12.09 9.63
N GLY A 645 -12.68 11.04 8.91
CA GLY A 645 -11.73 10.09 8.32
C GLY A 645 -10.92 9.38 9.41
N ALA A 646 -9.62 9.18 9.18
CA ALA A 646 -8.75 8.43 10.10
C ALA A 646 -8.45 9.13 11.44
N SER A 647 -8.66 10.44 11.52
CA SER A 647 -8.22 11.28 12.64
C SER A 647 -9.40 11.85 13.41
N ARG A 648 -9.18 12.26 14.66
CA ARG A 648 -10.06 13.19 15.36
C ARG A 648 -9.44 14.58 15.47
N VAL A 649 -10.30 15.55 15.74
CA VAL A 649 -9.92 16.91 16.13
C VAL A 649 -9.67 16.95 17.63
N SER A 650 -8.65 17.68 18.08
CA SER A 650 -8.29 17.79 19.51
C SER A 650 -7.74 19.17 19.85
N ASP A 651 -7.96 19.59 21.10
CA ASP A 651 -7.36 20.80 21.65
C ASP A 651 -5.83 20.72 21.64
N ILE A 652 -5.16 21.86 21.48
CA ILE A 652 -3.70 21.97 21.48
C ILE A 652 -3.26 22.95 22.54
N ASN A 653 -2.33 22.54 23.41
CA ASN A 653 -1.72 23.41 24.39
C ASN A 653 -0.43 24.03 23.84
N VAL A 654 -0.27 25.33 24.08
CA VAL A 654 1.00 26.04 23.96
C VAL A 654 1.69 25.94 25.32
N LEU A 655 2.88 25.36 25.31
CA LEU A 655 3.68 25.07 26.50
C LEU A 655 4.93 25.95 26.50
N GLN A 656 5.43 26.29 27.68
CA GLN A 656 6.74 26.90 27.87
C GLN A 656 7.56 26.07 28.86
N TRP A 657 8.84 25.87 28.57
CA TRP A 657 9.78 25.23 29.48
C TRP A 657 10.62 26.27 30.21
N LEU A 658 10.62 26.23 31.54
CA LEU A 658 11.36 27.14 32.42
C LEU A 658 12.01 26.35 33.56
N ASN A 659 13.33 26.43 33.69
CA ASN A 659 14.09 25.88 34.84
C ASN A 659 13.68 24.43 35.20
N ASN A 660 13.69 23.52 34.22
CA ASN A 660 13.28 22.12 34.37
C ASN A 660 11.80 21.92 34.80
N ARG A 661 10.90 22.80 34.33
CA ARG A 661 9.44 22.64 34.45
C ARG A 661 8.75 23.09 33.18
N THR A 662 7.79 22.30 32.70
CA THR A 662 6.90 22.69 31.60
C THR A 662 5.59 23.24 32.16
N GLN A 663 5.17 24.42 31.69
CA GLN A 663 3.91 25.08 32.05
C GLN A 663 3.04 25.33 30.83
N VAL A 664 1.71 25.29 30.99
CA VAL A 664 0.75 25.67 29.93
C VAL A 664 0.61 27.20 29.94
N VAL A 665 0.87 27.84 28.80
CA VAL A 665 0.73 29.31 28.61
C VAL A 665 -0.45 29.69 27.71
N GLY A 666 -1.00 28.73 26.99
CA GLY A 666 -2.25 28.89 26.24
C GLY A 666 -2.85 27.56 25.76
N SER A 667 -4.10 27.61 25.33
CA SER A 667 -4.85 26.47 24.79
C SER A 667 -5.62 26.92 23.55
N PHE A 668 -5.55 26.12 22.48
CA PHE A 668 -6.25 26.34 21.22
C PHE A 668 -7.41 25.37 21.10
N HIS A 669 -8.61 25.93 20.97
CA HIS A 669 -9.84 25.20 20.75
C HIS A 669 -10.23 25.28 19.25
N PRO A 670 -10.14 24.19 18.49
CA PRO A 670 -10.45 24.18 17.06
C PRO A 670 -11.94 24.43 16.81
N ASN A 671 -12.26 25.15 15.73
CA ASN A 671 -13.63 25.45 15.32
C ASN A 671 -13.92 24.77 13.96
N PHE A 672 -15.11 24.19 13.83
CA PHE A 672 -15.44 23.27 12.75
C PHE A 672 -16.61 23.77 11.91
N SER A 673 -16.43 23.84 10.58
CA SER A 673 -17.53 24.13 9.68
C SER A 673 -18.33 22.86 9.38
N VAL A 674 -19.57 22.82 9.87
CA VAL A 674 -20.52 21.73 9.59
C VAL A 674 -20.80 21.58 8.08
N LEU A 675 -20.68 22.67 7.32
CA LEU A 675 -20.99 22.73 5.88
C LEU A 675 -19.92 22.08 4.99
N HIS A 676 -18.63 22.16 5.36
CA HIS A 676 -17.53 21.68 4.52
C HIS A 676 -16.82 20.43 5.06
N GLN A 677 -17.18 19.96 6.27
CA GLN A 677 -16.51 18.89 6.99
C GLN A 677 -15.02 19.14 7.30
N GLU A 678 -14.53 20.37 7.12
CA GLU A 678 -13.14 20.77 7.28
C GLU A 678 -12.90 21.65 8.53
N LEU A 679 -11.64 21.68 8.98
CA LEU A 679 -11.19 22.55 10.06
C LEU A 679 -11.03 23.99 9.54
N SER A 680 -11.98 24.86 9.85
CA SER A 680 -11.98 26.27 9.40
C SER A 680 -11.18 27.20 10.32
N GLY A 681 -10.34 26.66 11.21
CA GLY A 681 -9.53 27.39 12.17
C GLY A 681 -9.87 27.02 13.63
N GLY A 682 -9.93 28.02 14.50
CA GLY A 682 -10.19 27.84 15.93
C GLY A 682 -9.99 29.12 16.73
N ARG A 683 -9.88 29.00 18.06
CA ARG A 683 -9.66 30.10 19.01
C ARG A 683 -8.48 29.75 19.91
N LEU A 684 -7.37 30.46 19.75
CA LEU A 684 -6.23 30.42 20.67
C LEU A 684 -6.52 31.30 21.90
N GLU A 685 -6.67 30.70 23.06
CA GLU A 685 -6.66 31.40 24.35
C GLU A 685 -5.22 31.42 24.87
N LEU A 686 -4.63 32.62 24.98
CA LEU A 686 -3.22 32.80 25.33
C LEU A 686 -3.13 33.74 26.51
N ASN A 687 -2.50 33.29 27.60
CA ASN A 687 -2.26 34.12 28.75
C ASN A 687 -0.87 34.76 28.64
N LEU A 688 -0.80 35.95 28.04
CA LEU A 688 0.46 36.69 27.87
C LEU A 688 1.20 36.97 29.18
N SER A 689 0.48 37.01 30.32
CA SER A 689 1.09 37.25 31.64
C SER A 689 1.77 36.02 32.26
N THR A 690 1.52 34.81 31.74
CA THR A 690 2.22 33.59 32.19
C THR A 690 3.46 33.27 31.37
N ILE A 691 3.63 33.87 30.18
CA ILE A 691 4.84 33.70 29.37
C ILE A 691 5.97 34.54 29.97
N VAL A 692 7.05 33.87 30.38
CA VAL A 692 8.25 34.53 30.92
C VAL A 692 9.27 34.72 29.81
N TRP A 693 9.68 35.97 29.55
CA TRP A 693 10.73 36.28 28.58
C TRP A 693 12.07 36.42 29.32
N LEU A 694 13.10 35.70 28.83
CA LEU A 694 14.43 35.66 29.44
C LEU A 694 15.41 36.69 28.87
N THR A 695 14.91 37.65 28.08
CA THR A 695 15.71 38.78 27.57
C THR A 695 16.17 39.68 28.71
N ALA A 696 17.26 40.42 28.49
CA ALA A 696 17.83 41.32 29.49
C ALA A 696 16.87 42.44 29.97
N ASP A 697 15.82 42.77 29.20
CA ASP A 697 14.78 43.74 29.54
C ASP A 697 13.45 43.11 30.00
N GLY A 698 13.35 41.78 30.01
CA GLY A 698 12.15 41.02 30.36
C GLY A 698 10.97 41.17 29.38
N ARG A 699 11.20 41.72 28.18
CA ARG A 699 10.15 41.96 27.18
C ARG A 699 10.11 40.88 26.10
N LYS A 700 8.95 40.78 25.44
CA LYS A 700 8.75 39.92 24.26
C LYS A 700 9.80 40.25 23.18
N PRO A 701 10.58 39.27 22.69
CA PRO A 701 11.56 39.49 21.63
C PRO A 701 10.95 40.01 20.32
N THR A 702 11.79 40.70 19.53
CA THR A 702 11.50 40.99 18.12
C THR A 702 11.76 39.75 17.26
N ASP A 703 11.07 39.65 16.13
CA ASP A 703 11.24 38.56 15.15
C ASP A 703 12.51 38.70 14.27
N GLY A 704 13.20 39.84 14.42
CA GLY A 704 14.42 40.20 13.70
C GLY A 704 14.20 41.01 12.42
N LYS A 705 12.94 41.36 12.10
CA LYS A 705 12.60 42.23 10.96
C LYS A 705 13.07 43.66 11.24
N GLU A 706 13.93 44.21 10.36
CA GLU A 706 14.38 45.60 10.49
C GLU A 706 13.24 46.57 10.11
N LEU A 707 12.96 47.54 10.99
CA LEU A 707 12.07 48.65 10.67
C LEU A 707 12.69 49.52 9.55
N PRO A 708 11.88 50.05 8.62
CA PRO A 708 12.38 50.98 7.61
C PRO A 708 13.05 52.20 8.28
N PRO A 709 14.14 52.72 7.71
CA PRO A 709 14.95 53.74 8.35
C PRO A 709 14.18 55.05 8.56
N ARG A 710 14.40 55.70 9.72
CA ARG A 710 13.87 57.04 9.99
C ARG A 710 14.43 58.06 8.99
N CYS A 711 13.60 59.03 8.63
CA CYS A 711 13.88 59.99 7.57
C CYS A 711 15.09 60.90 7.86
N LEU A 712 16.14 60.79 7.05
CA LEU A 712 17.35 61.63 7.12
C LEU A 712 17.16 63.07 6.61
N LEU A 713 16.02 63.37 5.97
CA LEU A 713 15.71 64.64 5.31
C LEU A 713 14.64 65.46 6.06
N GLU A 714 14.47 65.24 7.37
CA GLU A 714 13.43 65.88 8.19
C GLU A 714 13.43 67.42 8.07
N GLY A 715 14.60 68.05 8.09
CA GLY A 715 14.72 69.51 7.87
C GLY A 715 14.32 69.98 6.47
N LEU A 716 14.42 69.14 5.44
CA LEU A 716 14.04 69.46 4.05
C LEU A 716 12.55 69.20 3.81
N ALA A 717 11.99 68.18 4.45
CA ALA A 717 10.56 67.89 4.49
C ALA A 717 9.77 69.01 5.20
N ILE A 718 10.29 69.51 6.32
CA ILE A 718 9.72 70.66 7.07
C ILE A 718 9.84 71.97 6.27
N LEU A 719 10.94 72.20 5.55
CA LEU A 719 11.14 73.42 4.76
C LEU A 719 10.19 73.52 3.56
N LEU A 720 9.77 72.39 3.00
CA LEU A 720 8.97 72.30 1.77
C LEU A 720 7.51 71.87 2.01
N ASP A 721 7.11 71.60 3.26
CA ASP A 721 5.79 71.08 3.67
C ASP A 721 5.37 69.81 2.88
N ILE A 722 6.29 68.85 2.77
CA ILE A 722 6.09 67.60 2.02
C ILE A 722 6.41 66.37 2.86
N THR A 723 5.77 65.23 2.54
CA THR A 723 6.08 63.94 3.16
C THR A 723 7.52 63.52 2.84
N CYS A 724 8.14 62.73 3.74
CA CYS A 724 9.53 62.31 3.55
C CYS A 724 9.77 61.49 2.27
N ASP A 725 8.77 60.75 1.78
CA ASP A 725 8.85 60.06 0.50
C ASP A 725 8.96 61.06 -0.67
N LEU A 726 8.22 62.17 -0.62
CA LEU A 726 8.34 63.26 -1.59
C LEU A 726 9.67 64.02 -1.47
N ALA A 727 10.19 64.21 -0.26
CA ALA A 727 11.50 64.83 -0.05
C ALA A 727 12.63 63.97 -0.66
N PHE A 728 12.56 62.64 -0.51
CA PHE A 728 13.44 61.72 -1.21
C PHE A 728 13.28 61.81 -2.73
N VAL A 729 12.05 61.86 -3.25
CA VAL A 729 11.80 62.02 -4.70
C VAL A 729 12.36 63.34 -5.23
N ALA A 730 12.21 64.46 -4.52
CA ALA A 730 12.73 65.76 -4.94
C ALA A 730 14.26 65.78 -5.02
N VAL A 731 14.95 65.28 -3.98
CA VAL A 731 16.43 65.16 -3.97
C VAL A 731 16.90 64.20 -5.07
N ASN A 732 16.18 63.09 -5.28
CA ASN A 732 16.49 62.16 -6.35
C ASN A 732 16.21 62.75 -7.74
N ILE A 733 15.19 63.58 -7.96
CA ILE A 733 14.96 64.23 -9.27
C ILE A 733 16.10 65.20 -9.60
N ILE A 734 16.59 65.97 -8.62
CA ILE A 734 17.75 66.87 -8.82
C ILE A 734 19.02 66.04 -9.04
N GLY A 735 19.20 64.98 -8.27
CA GLY A 735 20.30 64.02 -8.41
C GLY A 735 20.30 63.30 -9.76
N PHE A 736 19.16 62.78 -10.22
CA PHE A 736 18.97 62.12 -11.51
C PHE A 736 18.97 63.11 -12.69
N GLY A 737 18.70 64.40 -12.46
CA GLY A 737 18.92 65.45 -13.47
C GLY A 737 20.41 65.66 -13.74
N LEU A 738 21.20 65.86 -12.67
CA LEU A 738 22.66 66.02 -12.76
C LEU A 738 23.36 64.73 -13.21
N LEU A 739 23.00 63.60 -12.60
CA LEU A 739 23.45 62.27 -13.01
C LEU A 739 22.99 61.97 -14.43
N GLY A 740 21.81 62.42 -14.86
CA GLY A 740 21.29 62.28 -16.22
C GLY A 740 22.15 63.02 -17.25
N ILE A 741 22.61 64.24 -16.95
CA ILE A 741 23.55 64.97 -17.83
C ILE A 741 24.91 64.25 -17.92
N VAL A 742 25.44 63.80 -16.78
CA VAL A 742 26.69 63.01 -16.73
C VAL A 742 26.53 61.66 -17.43
N LEU A 743 25.39 60.98 -17.25
CA LEU A 743 25.04 59.73 -17.90
C LEU A 743 24.74 59.92 -19.38
N ILE A 744 24.26 61.07 -19.86
CA ILE A 744 24.11 61.34 -21.30
C ILE A 744 25.49 61.49 -21.94
N ILE A 745 26.43 62.20 -21.30
CA ILE A 745 27.81 62.33 -21.79
C ILE A 745 28.52 60.96 -21.73
N ALA A 746 28.39 60.23 -20.62
CA ALA A 746 28.91 58.88 -20.48
C ALA A 746 28.23 57.90 -21.45
N PHE A 747 26.93 58.02 -21.70
CA PHE A 747 26.18 57.23 -22.68
C PHE A 747 26.59 57.58 -24.10
N LEU A 748 26.94 58.82 -24.45
CA LEU A 748 27.47 59.14 -25.77
C LEU A 748 28.87 58.55 -25.98
N VAL A 749 29.71 58.48 -24.94
CA VAL A 749 31.04 57.83 -24.98
C VAL A 749 30.94 56.30 -24.93
N VAL A 750 30.04 55.76 -24.11
CA VAL A 750 29.76 54.33 -24.00
C VAL A 750 29.05 53.83 -25.25
N LYS A 751 28.07 54.55 -25.80
CA LYS A 751 27.45 54.29 -27.11
C LYS A 751 28.51 54.27 -28.21
N ARG A 752 29.40 55.27 -28.30
CA ARG A 752 30.55 55.22 -29.24
C ARG A 752 31.49 54.02 -29.05
N ARG A 753 31.61 53.45 -27.84
CA ARG A 753 32.36 52.20 -27.59
C ARG A 753 31.53 50.94 -27.76
N TYR A 754 30.22 51.02 -27.55
CA TYR A 754 29.23 49.96 -27.64
C TYR A 754 28.90 49.70 -29.10
N ASP A 755 28.58 50.73 -29.91
CA ASP A 755 28.43 50.65 -31.36
C ASP A 755 29.68 50.00 -32.01
N LYS A 756 30.88 50.39 -31.54
CA LYS A 756 32.16 49.82 -32.02
C LYS A 756 32.43 48.38 -31.54
N LYS A 757 31.74 47.91 -30.49
CA LYS A 757 31.81 46.53 -29.96
C LYS A 757 30.67 45.66 -30.52
N VAL A 758 29.50 46.23 -30.77
CA VAL A 758 28.36 45.64 -31.47
C VAL A 758 28.76 45.32 -32.91
N GLN A 759 29.51 46.20 -33.60
CA GLN A 759 30.12 45.86 -34.90
C GLN A 759 31.06 44.64 -34.84
N GLN A 760 31.76 44.40 -33.72
CA GLN A 760 32.56 43.18 -33.55
C GLN A 760 31.70 41.95 -33.24
N THR A 761 30.62 42.08 -32.47
CA THR A 761 29.66 40.99 -32.21
C THR A 761 28.85 40.64 -33.45
N GLN A 762 28.46 41.61 -34.29
CA GLN A 762 27.81 41.40 -35.59
C GLN A 762 28.69 40.55 -36.51
N ASN A 763 30.00 40.84 -36.59
CA ASN A 763 30.93 40.02 -37.36
C ASN A 763 31.05 38.57 -36.83
N TYR A 764 30.84 38.35 -35.52
CA TYR A 764 30.83 37.01 -34.92
C TYR A 764 29.51 36.26 -35.17
N MET A 765 28.36 36.97 -35.18
CA MET A 765 27.06 36.40 -35.59
C MET A 765 27.04 36.07 -37.08
N MET A 766 27.68 36.89 -37.93
CA MET A 766 27.84 36.61 -39.36
C MET A 766 28.64 35.31 -39.61
N SER A 767 29.64 35.00 -38.78
CA SER A 767 30.38 33.72 -38.86
C SER A 767 29.61 32.48 -38.39
N LEU A 768 28.40 32.66 -37.83
CA LEU A 768 27.51 31.59 -37.40
C LEU A 768 26.23 31.47 -38.24
N GLY A 769 26.05 32.34 -39.26
CA GLY A 769 25.01 32.18 -40.28
C GLY A 769 23.56 32.43 -39.84
N ILE A 770 23.33 33.12 -38.71
CA ILE A 770 21.99 33.47 -38.22
C ILE A 770 21.90 34.99 -38.04
N ASP A 771 21.21 35.65 -38.97
CA ASP A 771 20.89 37.08 -38.89
C ASP A 771 19.49 37.29 -38.31
N LEU A 772 19.44 37.79 -37.08
CA LEU A 772 18.22 38.00 -36.29
C LEU A 772 17.69 39.44 -36.36
N LEU A 773 18.36 40.34 -37.10
CA LEU A 773 17.93 41.73 -37.27
C LEU A 773 17.23 41.97 -38.62
N ALA A 774 17.32 41.02 -39.55
CA ALA A 774 16.45 40.93 -40.72
C ALA A 774 15.12 40.24 -40.36
N ALA A 775 14.25 40.90 -39.59
CA ALA A 775 12.94 40.38 -39.14
C ALA A 775 11.90 40.16 -40.27
N GLN A 776 12.35 40.03 -41.52
CA GLN A 776 11.57 39.69 -42.70
C GLN A 776 12.20 38.56 -43.56
N ASN A 777 13.32 37.94 -43.14
CA ASN A 777 13.94 36.83 -43.87
C ASN A 777 14.52 35.74 -42.93
N MET A 778 13.72 35.24 -41.97
CA MET A 778 14.06 34.02 -41.20
C MET A 778 13.74 32.75 -42.03
N SER A 779 14.28 32.68 -43.25
CA SER A 779 13.89 31.73 -44.30
C SER A 779 14.30 30.27 -44.06
N SER A 780 14.88 29.92 -42.90
CA SER A 780 15.25 28.53 -42.55
C SER A 780 14.29 27.86 -41.56
N LEU A 781 13.54 28.62 -40.75
CA LEU A 781 12.57 28.07 -39.78
C LEU A 781 11.15 27.98 -40.36
N ASP A 782 10.80 28.82 -41.34
CA ASP A 782 9.43 28.94 -41.88
C ASP A 782 8.85 27.61 -42.40
N LYS A 783 9.67 26.74 -43.00
CA LYS A 783 9.25 25.39 -43.46
C LYS A 783 8.90 24.44 -42.30
N TRP A 784 9.45 24.67 -41.11
CA TRP A 784 9.26 23.85 -39.92
C TRP A 784 8.31 24.50 -38.91
N GLU A 785 7.85 25.73 -39.15
CA GLU A 785 6.92 26.44 -38.27
C GLU A 785 5.51 25.85 -38.40
N ILE A 786 4.97 25.33 -37.29
CA ILE A 786 3.62 24.78 -37.20
C ILE A 786 2.76 25.75 -36.40
N SER A 787 1.53 25.99 -36.88
CA SER A 787 0.59 26.86 -36.16
C SER A 787 0.17 26.22 -34.84
N ARG A 788 0.11 27.00 -33.76
CA ARG A 788 -0.07 26.48 -32.38
C ARG A 788 -1.40 25.74 -32.18
N ASP A 789 -2.44 26.15 -32.88
CA ASP A 789 -3.76 25.50 -32.97
C ASP A 789 -3.70 24.07 -33.54
N ARG A 790 -2.65 23.73 -34.30
CA ARG A 790 -2.40 22.37 -34.80
C ARG A 790 -1.60 21.49 -33.82
N VAL A 791 -1.35 21.95 -32.59
CA VAL A 791 -0.55 21.23 -31.57
C VAL A 791 -1.32 21.13 -30.26
N VAL A 792 -1.70 19.90 -29.88
CA VAL A 792 -2.39 19.60 -28.63
C VAL A 792 -1.39 19.05 -27.64
N ILE A 793 -1.24 19.69 -26.48
CA ILE A 793 -0.34 19.27 -25.40
C ILE A 793 -1.14 18.53 -24.33
N ASN A 794 -0.67 17.33 -23.97
CA ASN A 794 -1.30 16.45 -22.99
C ASN A 794 -0.45 16.39 -21.70
N ARG A 795 0.10 15.21 -21.35
CA ARG A 795 0.84 14.96 -20.09
C ARG A 795 2.29 15.47 -20.14
N LYS A 796 2.84 15.90 -19.00
CA LYS A 796 4.29 16.09 -18.81
C LYS A 796 4.98 14.73 -18.96
N LEU A 797 6.06 14.67 -19.74
CA LEU A 797 6.95 13.51 -19.89
C LEU A 797 8.23 13.66 -19.06
N GLY A 798 8.72 14.89 -18.90
CA GLY A 798 9.95 15.16 -18.17
C GLY A 798 10.26 16.65 -18.03
N GLU A 799 11.40 16.94 -17.44
CA GLU A 799 11.97 18.27 -17.29
C GLU A 799 13.47 18.19 -17.57
N GLY A 800 13.97 19.09 -18.41
CA GLY A 800 15.38 19.16 -18.82
C GLY A 800 15.93 20.57 -18.63
N ALA A 801 17.20 20.76 -18.98
CA ALA A 801 17.95 22.00 -18.69
C ALA A 801 17.25 23.30 -19.16
N PHE A 802 16.56 23.24 -20.31
CA PHE A 802 15.87 24.40 -20.89
C PHE A 802 14.38 24.53 -20.50
N GLY A 803 13.80 23.54 -19.81
CA GLY A 803 12.38 23.57 -19.43
C GLY A 803 11.66 22.24 -19.50
N MET A 804 10.37 22.29 -19.78
CA MET A 804 9.46 21.14 -19.68
C MET A 804 9.36 20.37 -21.01
N VAL A 805 9.20 19.06 -20.92
CA VAL A 805 8.84 18.20 -22.07
C VAL A 805 7.46 17.61 -21.83
N TYR A 806 6.57 17.77 -22.79
CA TYR A 806 5.22 17.21 -22.79
C TYR A 806 5.03 16.21 -23.93
N GLY A 807 4.08 15.29 -23.77
CA GLY A 807 3.58 14.45 -24.84
C GLY A 807 2.32 15.09 -25.40
N GLY A 808 2.11 14.99 -26.70
CA GLY A 808 1.00 15.63 -27.39
C GLY A 808 0.74 15.02 -28.75
N GLU A 809 -0.12 15.68 -29.51
CA GLU A 809 -0.43 15.35 -30.89
C GLU A 809 -0.28 16.61 -31.75
N ALA A 810 0.28 16.47 -32.95
CA ALA A 810 0.40 17.56 -33.89
C ALA A 810 -0.18 17.16 -35.26
N LEU A 811 -0.93 18.08 -35.88
CA LEU A 811 -1.59 17.89 -37.17
C LEU A 811 -0.68 18.35 -38.32
N PHE A 812 -0.23 17.39 -39.12
CA PHE A 812 0.56 17.61 -40.32
C PHE A 812 -0.30 17.40 -41.57
N GLU A 813 -0.11 18.22 -42.60
CA GLU A 813 -0.96 18.20 -43.81
C GLU A 813 -0.79 16.93 -44.65
N ASP A 814 0.38 16.28 -44.56
CA ASP A 814 0.73 15.06 -45.29
C ASP A 814 0.54 13.76 -44.49
N LYS A 815 0.41 13.84 -43.16
CA LYS A 815 0.39 12.67 -42.25
C LYS A 815 -0.82 12.63 -41.30
N GLY A 816 -1.65 13.67 -41.25
CA GLY A 816 -2.71 13.79 -40.26
C GLY A 816 -2.17 14.04 -38.85
N TRP A 817 -2.90 13.57 -37.84
CA TRP A 817 -2.47 13.66 -36.44
C TRP A 817 -1.37 12.65 -36.13
N VAL A 818 -0.23 13.14 -35.64
CA VAL A 818 0.93 12.34 -35.25
C VAL A 818 1.25 12.59 -33.78
N ALA A 819 1.57 11.52 -33.04
CA ALA A 819 2.03 11.63 -31.66
C ALA A 819 3.43 12.28 -31.59
N VAL A 820 3.57 13.31 -30.77
CA VAL A 820 4.78 14.15 -30.68
C VAL A 820 5.23 14.37 -29.23
N ALA A 821 6.53 14.67 -29.07
CA ALA A 821 7.08 15.26 -27.86
C ALA A 821 7.29 16.76 -28.07
N VAL A 822 6.81 17.59 -27.15
CA VAL A 822 6.87 19.05 -27.20
C VAL A 822 7.77 19.58 -26.08
N LYS A 823 8.96 20.05 -26.43
CA LYS A 823 9.89 20.76 -25.53
C LYS A 823 9.46 22.23 -25.46
N THR A 824 9.41 22.83 -24.27
CA THR A 824 9.03 24.24 -24.06
C THR A 824 9.87 24.91 -22.99
N LEU A 825 10.17 26.19 -23.20
CA LEU A 825 10.80 27.06 -22.20
C LEU A 825 9.87 27.37 -21.02
N LYS A 826 10.46 27.78 -19.90
CA LYS A 826 9.72 28.31 -18.74
C LYS A 826 9.24 29.73 -19.03
N VAL A 827 8.08 30.12 -18.48
CA VAL A 827 7.54 31.48 -18.63
C VAL A 827 8.48 32.46 -17.92
N GLY A 828 8.91 33.50 -18.64
CA GLY A 828 9.91 34.47 -18.13
C GLY A 828 11.36 34.17 -18.48
N SER A 829 11.65 33.11 -19.26
CA SER A 829 13.01 32.79 -19.72
C SER A 829 13.72 33.93 -20.45
N THR A 830 15.03 34.01 -20.24
CA THR A 830 15.90 35.08 -20.78
C THR A 830 16.06 34.99 -22.29
N MET A 831 16.53 36.08 -22.93
CA MET A 831 16.83 36.05 -24.37
C MET A 831 18.00 35.11 -24.71
N GLU A 832 18.94 34.89 -23.78
CA GLU A 832 20.03 33.93 -23.96
C GLU A 832 19.50 32.49 -23.91
N GLU A 833 18.63 32.16 -22.94
CA GLU A 833 17.94 30.86 -22.87
C GLU A 833 17.08 30.57 -24.11
N LYS A 834 16.39 31.61 -24.64
CA LYS A 834 15.60 31.51 -25.89
C LYS A 834 16.48 31.22 -27.11
N LEU A 835 17.67 31.83 -27.19
CA LEU A 835 18.61 31.60 -28.28
C LEU A 835 19.24 30.20 -28.19
N ASP A 836 19.65 29.75 -27.01
CA ASP A 836 20.22 28.41 -26.83
C ASP A 836 19.20 27.32 -27.16
N PHE A 837 17.94 27.48 -26.71
CA PHE A 837 16.83 26.57 -27.03
C PHE A 837 16.55 26.47 -28.54
N LEU A 838 16.54 27.60 -29.26
CA LEU A 838 16.36 27.61 -30.72
C LEU A 838 17.59 27.08 -31.46
N SER A 839 18.79 27.21 -30.90
CA SER A 839 20.02 26.69 -31.50
C SER A 839 20.04 25.15 -31.58
N GLU A 840 19.45 24.47 -30.59
CA GLU A 840 19.27 23.01 -30.60
C GLU A 840 18.36 22.58 -31.77
N ALA A 841 17.20 23.25 -31.93
CA ALA A 841 16.28 22.97 -33.03
C ALA A 841 16.92 23.24 -34.41
N GLU A 842 17.73 24.29 -34.56
CA GLU A 842 18.46 24.60 -35.79
C GLU A 842 19.50 23.52 -36.14
N VAL A 843 20.18 22.94 -35.14
CA VAL A 843 21.10 21.81 -35.34
C VAL A 843 20.32 20.55 -35.75
N MET A 844 19.21 20.24 -35.09
CA MET A 844 18.41 19.03 -35.38
C MET A 844 17.88 18.96 -36.82
N LYS A 845 17.60 20.10 -37.46
CA LYS A 845 17.18 20.15 -38.89
C LYS A 845 18.16 19.49 -39.85
N ARG A 846 19.44 19.44 -39.49
CA ARG A 846 20.53 18.95 -40.34
C ARG A 846 20.69 17.44 -40.27
N PHE A 847 19.95 16.77 -39.39
CA PHE A 847 20.08 15.33 -39.15
C PHE A 847 18.82 14.58 -39.60
N GLU A 848 19.00 13.69 -40.56
CA GLU A 848 17.99 12.75 -41.02
C GLU A 848 18.59 11.34 -41.03
N HIS A 849 18.48 10.66 -39.87
CA HIS A 849 18.97 9.30 -39.70
C HIS A 849 18.02 8.49 -38.81
N LYS A 850 17.86 7.19 -39.10
CA LYS A 850 16.92 6.31 -38.39
C LYS A 850 17.21 6.16 -36.88
N ASN A 851 18.45 6.42 -36.47
CA ASN A 851 18.90 6.36 -35.08
C ASN A 851 19.17 7.75 -34.47
N ILE A 852 18.62 8.83 -35.05
CA ILE A 852 18.62 10.17 -34.47
C ILE A 852 17.17 10.62 -34.26
N VAL A 853 16.90 11.29 -33.14
CA VAL A 853 15.57 11.85 -32.83
C VAL A 853 15.25 12.96 -33.83
N LYS A 854 14.18 12.77 -34.59
CA LYS A 854 13.78 13.68 -35.66
C LYS A 854 13.00 14.87 -35.10
N LEU A 855 13.44 16.07 -35.46
CA LEU A 855 12.63 17.29 -35.39
C LEU A 855 11.45 17.14 -36.37
N LEU A 856 10.25 17.47 -35.91
CA LEU A 856 9.03 17.48 -36.73
C LEU A 856 8.51 18.90 -36.99
N GLY A 857 8.76 19.84 -36.07
CA GLY A 857 8.44 21.25 -36.25
C GLY A 857 8.80 22.13 -35.07
N VAL A 858 8.45 23.41 -35.16
CA VAL A 858 8.62 24.42 -34.10
C VAL A 858 7.38 25.32 -34.05
N CYS A 859 7.10 25.94 -32.90
CA CYS A 859 6.15 27.05 -32.80
C CYS A 859 6.87 28.25 -32.18
N THR A 860 7.39 29.14 -33.02
CA THR A 860 8.18 30.31 -32.63
C THR A 860 7.38 31.61 -32.59
N LYS A 861 6.23 31.67 -33.30
CA LYS A 861 5.42 32.89 -33.44
C LYS A 861 4.76 33.42 -32.14
N ASN A 862 4.57 32.57 -31.13
CA ASN A 862 3.93 32.91 -29.85
C ASN A 862 4.72 32.30 -28.67
N GLU A 863 4.63 32.91 -27.48
CA GLU A 863 5.20 32.33 -26.25
C GLU A 863 4.21 31.42 -25.50
N PRO A 864 4.69 30.39 -24.77
CA PRO A 864 6.07 29.92 -24.73
C PRO A 864 6.44 29.14 -26.00
N VAL A 865 7.69 29.25 -26.45
CA VAL A 865 8.20 28.66 -27.70
C VAL A 865 8.22 27.12 -27.61
N TYR A 866 7.81 26.45 -28.69
CA TYR A 866 7.79 24.98 -28.76
C TYR A 866 8.79 24.42 -29.78
N THR A 867 9.42 23.31 -29.41
CA THR A 867 10.17 22.41 -30.33
C THR A 867 9.47 21.05 -30.32
N ILE A 868 9.02 20.61 -31.49
CA ILE A 868 8.17 19.44 -31.70
C ILE A 868 9.02 18.33 -32.32
N MET A 869 9.09 17.18 -31.64
CA MET A 869 9.92 16.04 -31.99
C MET A 869 9.07 14.77 -32.08
N GLU A 870 9.60 13.70 -32.69
CA GLU A 870 8.93 12.41 -32.67
C GLU A 870 8.74 11.86 -31.25
N PHE A 871 7.59 11.21 -31.00
CA PHE A 871 7.28 10.66 -29.68
C PHE A 871 7.97 9.32 -29.41
N MET A 872 8.76 9.26 -28.35
CA MET A 872 9.54 8.09 -27.95
C MET A 872 8.83 7.35 -26.81
N LEU A 873 8.01 6.35 -27.17
CA LEU A 873 7.04 5.68 -26.29
C LEU A 873 7.61 5.20 -24.94
N TYR A 874 8.85 4.74 -24.91
CA TYR A 874 9.46 4.17 -23.70
C TYR A 874 10.44 5.12 -22.98
N GLY A 875 10.47 6.40 -23.36
CA GLY A 875 11.35 7.39 -22.74
C GLY A 875 12.84 7.14 -23.06
N ASP A 876 13.70 7.43 -22.08
CA ASP A 876 15.15 7.26 -22.20
C ASP A 876 15.62 5.83 -21.87
N LEU A 877 16.80 5.48 -22.39
CA LEU A 877 17.39 4.14 -22.29
C LEU A 877 17.80 3.80 -20.86
N LYS A 878 18.18 4.79 -20.03
CA LYS A 878 18.49 4.55 -18.60
C LYS A 878 17.24 4.04 -17.88
N THR A 879 16.13 4.78 -18.00
CA THR A 879 14.84 4.42 -17.42
C THR A 879 14.31 3.09 -17.99
N PHE A 880 14.45 2.88 -19.30
CA PHE A 880 14.07 1.63 -19.97
C PHE A 880 14.79 0.39 -19.40
N LEU A 881 16.12 0.49 -19.20
CA LEU A 881 16.95 -0.57 -18.65
C LEU A 881 16.68 -0.80 -17.16
N LEU A 882 16.61 0.26 -16.35
CA LEU A 882 16.33 0.16 -14.91
C LEU A 882 14.98 -0.53 -14.64
N ALA A 883 13.93 -0.18 -15.40
CA ALA A 883 12.62 -0.83 -15.30
C ALA A 883 12.67 -2.35 -15.56
N ARG A 884 13.63 -2.83 -16.37
CA ARG A 884 13.79 -4.23 -16.78
C ARG A 884 14.93 -4.95 -16.05
N ARG A 885 15.56 -4.32 -15.05
CA ARG A 885 16.68 -4.90 -14.29
C ARG A 885 16.31 -6.18 -13.54
N HIS A 886 15.04 -6.35 -13.15
CA HIS A 886 14.55 -7.56 -12.48
C HIS A 886 14.52 -8.79 -13.42
N LEU A 887 14.20 -8.60 -14.70
CA LEU A 887 14.10 -9.66 -15.72
C LEU A 887 15.44 -10.36 -16.01
N VAL A 888 16.57 -9.81 -15.59
CA VAL A 888 17.90 -10.40 -15.83
C VAL A 888 18.06 -11.78 -15.16
N ASN A 889 17.36 -12.01 -14.04
CA ASN A 889 17.43 -13.25 -13.28
C ASN A 889 16.30 -14.25 -13.64
N GLU A 890 15.28 -13.82 -14.39
CA GLU A 890 14.11 -14.62 -14.74
C GLU A 890 14.21 -15.12 -16.19
N ARG A 891 14.51 -16.41 -16.37
CA ARG A 891 14.89 -16.97 -17.69
C ARG A 891 13.75 -17.44 -18.59
N ILE A 892 12.48 -17.21 -18.24
CA ILE A 892 11.33 -17.83 -18.93
C ILE A 892 10.13 -16.87 -19.06
N SER A 893 10.32 -15.71 -19.68
CA SER A 893 9.21 -14.83 -20.12
C SER A 893 9.50 -14.22 -21.48
N GLU A 894 8.46 -13.86 -22.25
CA GLU A 894 8.62 -13.11 -23.51
C GLU A 894 9.30 -11.75 -23.27
N GLU A 895 9.11 -11.14 -22.09
CA GLU A 895 9.79 -9.91 -21.70
C GLU A 895 11.32 -10.10 -21.53
N SER A 896 11.77 -11.30 -21.16
CA SER A 896 13.22 -11.62 -21.14
C SER A 896 13.86 -11.57 -22.53
N GLU A 897 13.08 -11.71 -23.62
CA GLU A 897 13.59 -11.49 -24.97
C GLU A 897 13.90 -10.00 -25.24
N GLU A 898 13.16 -9.06 -24.65
CA GLU A 898 13.38 -7.61 -24.84
C GLU A 898 14.78 -7.17 -24.40
N ILE A 899 15.32 -7.84 -23.37
CA ILE A 899 16.65 -7.60 -22.81
C ILE A 899 17.66 -8.69 -23.18
N SER A 900 17.32 -9.54 -24.14
CA SER A 900 18.24 -10.57 -24.65
C SER A 900 19.56 -9.95 -25.13
N SER A 901 20.63 -10.73 -25.09
CA SER A 901 21.94 -10.30 -25.60
C SER A 901 21.90 -9.76 -27.03
N LYS A 902 20.97 -10.26 -27.85
CA LYS A 902 20.74 -9.74 -29.21
C LYS A 902 20.13 -8.34 -29.19
N LYS A 903 19.09 -8.09 -28.38
CA LYS A 903 18.44 -6.78 -28.26
C LYS A 903 19.39 -5.73 -27.68
N LEU A 904 20.10 -6.03 -26.58
CA LEU A 904 21.07 -5.10 -26.00
C LEU A 904 22.20 -4.74 -26.99
N THR A 905 22.69 -5.72 -27.75
CA THR A 905 23.68 -5.48 -28.82
C THR A 905 23.11 -4.58 -29.93
N MET A 906 21.85 -4.76 -30.31
CA MET A 906 21.18 -3.88 -31.29
C MET A 906 20.97 -2.45 -30.75
N MET A 907 20.70 -2.28 -29.45
CA MET A 907 20.58 -0.96 -28.81
C MET A 907 21.91 -0.18 -28.85
N ALA A 908 23.03 -0.85 -28.56
CA ALA A 908 24.36 -0.23 -28.68
C ALA A 908 24.72 0.09 -30.14
N MET A 909 24.46 -0.86 -31.06
CA MET A 909 24.60 -0.69 -32.50
C MET A 909 23.85 0.53 -33.04
N ASP A 910 22.62 0.74 -32.59
CA ASP A 910 21.78 1.88 -33.00
C ASP A 910 22.46 3.21 -32.65
N VAL A 911 23.02 3.35 -31.44
CA VAL A 911 23.76 4.56 -31.05
C VAL A 911 25.08 4.68 -31.80
N ALA A 912 25.82 3.59 -32.01
CA ALA A 912 27.06 3.60 -32.79
C ALA A 912 26.81 4.11 -34.23
N ARG A 913 25.70 3.70 -34.87
CA ARG A 913 25.29 4.21 -36.19
C ARG A 913 24.95 5.70 -36.17
N ALA A 914 24.29 6.18 -35.12
CA ALA A 914 24.01 7.61 -34.94
C ALA A 914 25.31 8.43 -34.85
N LEU A 915 26.30 7.93 -34.09
CA LEU A 915 27.62 8.57 -33.96
C LEU A 915 28.44 8.50 -35.25
N SER A 916 28.37 7.42 -36.03
CA SER A 916 29.02 7.34 -37.35
C SER A 916 28.47 8.42 -38.28
N TYR A 917 27.14 8.53 -38.36
CA TYR A 917 26.46 9.55 -39.16
C TYR A 917 26.82 10.98 -38.73
N LEU A 918 26.91 11.27 -37.43
CA LEU A 918 27.37 12.58 -36.94
C LEU A 918 28.83 12.85 -37.31
N ALA A 919 29.71 11.86 -37.18
CA ALA A 919 31.12 11.99 -37.54
C ALA A 919 31.32 12.21 -39.05
N GLU A 920 30.54 11.53 -39.89
CA GLU A 920 30.48 11.72 -41.35
C GLU A 920 30.05 13.14 -41.73
N LEU A 921 29.05 13.69 -41.03
CA LEU A 921 28.62 15.10 -41.17
C LEU A 921 29.55 16.12 -40.47
N LYS A 922 30.67 15.67 -39.89
CA LYS A 922 31.62 16.50 -39.12
C LYS A 922 30.97 17.22 -37.91
N TYR A 923 30.07 16.54 -37.20
CA TYR A 923 29.51 16.97 -35.92
C TYR A 923 30.06 16.12 -34.76
N VAL A 924 30.09 16.71 -33.56
CA VAL A 924 30.41 16.04 -32.29
C VAL A 924 29.28 16.31 -31.31
N HIS A 925 28.75 15.26 -30.68
CA HIS A 925 27.59 15.32 -29.79
C HIS A 925 27.92 15.94 -28.43
N ARG A 926 29.07 15.55 -27.85
CA ARG A 926 29.62 16.06 -26.58
C ARG A 926 28.82 15.69 -25.30
N ASP A 927 27.77 14.88 -25.43
CA ASP A 927 27.01 14.34 -24.29
C ASP A 927 26.32 13.00 -24.63
N VAL A 928 27.13 12.00 -25.01
CA VAL A 928 26.63 10.64 -25.26
C VAL A 928 26.47 9.90 -23.93
N ALA A 929 25.24 9.67 -23.52
CA ALA A 929 24.90 9.00 -22.27
C ALA A 929 23.56 8.27 -22.39
N SER A 930 23.32 7.27 -21.52
CA SER A 930 22.08 6.48 -21.54
C SER A 930 20.79 7.33 -21.43
N ARG A 931 20.83 8.41 -20.65
CA ARG A 931 19.74 9.39 -20.48
C ARG A 931 19.39 10.19 -21.75
N ASN A 932 20.31 10.32 -22.70
CA ASN A 932 20.14 11.06 -23.96
C ASN A 932 19.82 10.12 -25.14
N CYS A 933 19.79 8.80 -24.90
CA CYS A 933 19.39 7.79 -25.86
C CYS A 933 17.91 7.47 -25.61
N LEU A 934 17.01 7.73 -26.56
CA LEU A 934 15.57 7.51 -26.41
C LEU A 934 15.11 6.22 -27.13
N VAL A 935 14.07 5.57 -26.61
CA VAL A 935 13.57 4.27 -27.10
C VAL A 935 12.16 4.41 -27.70
N ASN A 936 12.02 4.11 -29.00
CA ASN A 936 10.74 4.23 -29.70
C ASN A 936 9.84 3.00 -29.51
N ALA A 937 8.61 3.06 -30.04
CA ALA A 937 7.63 1.96 -29.96
C ALA A 937 8.20 0.60 -30.44
N SER A 938 9.01 0.61 -31.50
CA SER A 938 9.65 -0.58 -32.08
C SER A 938 10.93 -1.05 -31.36
N ARG A 939 11.24 -0.49 -30.18
CA ARG A 939 12.49 -0.73 -29.41
C ARG A 939 13.78 -0.34 -30.15
N ILE A 940 13.70 0.56 -31.13
CA ILE A 940 14.87 1.15 -31.80
C ILE A 940 15.37 2.31 -30.94
N VAL A 941 16.67 2.38 -30.74
CA VAL A 941 17.29 3.48 -29.98
C VAL A 941 17.61 4.64 -30.93
N LYS A 942 17.34 5.86 -30.47
CA LYS A 942 17.69 7.10 -31.15
C LYS A 942 18.43 8.05 -30.22
N LEU A 943 19.52 8.62 -30.71
CA LEU A 943 20.29 9.65 -29.99
C LEU A 943 19.57 11.01 -30.06
N GLY A 944 19.50 11.72 -28.94
CA GLY A 944 18.83 13.01 -28.77
C GLY A 944 19.56 13.93 -27.79
N ASP A 945 18.94 15.08 -27.49
CA ASP A 945 19.52 16.23 -26.77
C ASP A 945 20.78 16.83 -27.42
N PHE A 946 20.55 17.63 -28.46
CA PHE A 946 21.60 18.22 -29.28
C PHE A 946 22.09 19.59 -28.75
N GLY A 947 21.69 20.03 -27.56
CA GLY A 947 22.01 21.37 -27.03
C GLY A 947 23.52 21.63 -26.92
N LEU A 948 24.32 20.60 -26.64
CA LEU A 948 25.79 20.68 -26.59
C LEU A 948 26.47 20.34 -27.93
N THR A 949 25.76 19.84 -28.93
CA THR A 949 26.32 19.39 -30.22
C THR A 949 26.91 20.56 -31.01
N ARG A 950 28.10 20.38 -31.60
CA ARG A 950 28.77 21.44 -32.39
C ARG A 950 29.40 20.88 -33.68
N PRO A 951 29.35 21.61 -34.81
CA PRO A 951 30.06 21.27 -36.03
C PRO A 951 31.57 21.54 -35.91
N MET A 952 32.35 20.78 -36.66
CA MET A 952 33.79 20.90 -36.81
C MET A 952 34.11 21.63 -38.12
N TYR A 953 34.09 22.98 -38.08
CA TYR A 953 34.05 23.79 -39.30
C TYR A 953 35.28 23.66 -40.23
N GLU A 954 36.51 23.57 -39.71
CA GLU A 954 37.74 23.45 -40.53
C GLU A 954 38.84 22.54 -39.92
N SER A 955 38.68 22.05 -38.69
CA SER A 955 39.62 21.15 -37.99
C SER A 955 38.89 19.89 -37.54
N ASP A 956 39.55 18.72 -37.52
CA ASP A 956 38.97 17.44 -37.05
C ASP A 956 38.66 17.38 -35.53
N TYR A 957 38.64 18.54 -34.88
CA TYR A 957 38.22 18.73 -33.49
C TYR A 957 37.59 20.12 -33.30
N TYR A 958 36.72 20.22 -32.29
CA TYR A 958 36.16 21.45 -31.76
C TYR A 958 36.86 21.81 -30.43
N LYS A 959 37.20 23.09 -30.22
CA LYS A 959 37.80 23.56 -28.96
C LYS A 959 36.87 24.51 -28.22
N PHE A 960 36.53 24.16 -26.98
CA PHE A 960 35.59 24.90 -26.15
C PHE A 960 36.31 25.95 -25.29
N ASN A 961 35.96 27.24 -25.49
CA ASN A 961 36.62 28.40 -24.87
C ASN A 961 35.66 29.25 -24.00
N ARG A 962 34.56 28.69 -23.47
CA ARG A 962 33.57 29.42 -22.63
C ARG A 962 33.35 28.71 -21.29
N LYS A 963 32.87 29.46 -20.29
CA LYS A 963 32.23 28.87 -19.11
C LYS A 963 30.90 28.23 -19.51
N GLY A 964 30.57 27.08 -18.94
CA GLY A 964 29.31 26.37 -19.15
C GLY A 964 29.32 25.00 -18.44
N MET A 965 28.13 24.48 -18.13
CA MET A 965 27.98 23.16 -17.51
C MET A 965 28.33 22.05 -18.52
N LEU A 966 29.01 21.00 -18.06
CA LEU A 966 29.48 19.89 -18.90
C LEU A 966 29.32 18.53 -18.19
N PRO A 967 29.08 17.43 -18.93
CA PRO A 967 28.76 16.11 -18.38
C PRO A 967 30.02 15.33 -17.95
N VAL A 968 30.75 15.85 -16.95
CA VAL A 968 32.10 15.41 -16.54
C VAL A 968 32.33 13.89 -16.53
N ARG A 969 31.38 13.10 -16.01
CA ARG A 969 31.50 11.63 -15.86
C ARG A 969 31.49 10.83 -17.16
N TRP A 970 31.06 11.42 -18.27
CA TRP A 970 31.06 10.80 -19.60
C TRP A 970 32.19 11.35 -20.49
N MET A 971 32.87 12.42 -20.08
CA MET A 971 33.86 13.12 -20.90
C MET A 971 35.22 12.40 -20.97
N ALA A 972 35.89 12.56 -22.11
CA ALA A 972 37.24 12.05 -22.35
C ALA A 972 38.33 12.90 -21.67
N PRO A 973 39.52 12.34 -21.38
CA PRO A 973 40.63 13.06 -20.77
C PRO A 973 40.99 14.37 -21.50
N GLU A 974 41.10 14.33 -22.83
CA GLU A 974 41.43 15.51 -23.64
C GLU A 974 40.33 16.60 -23.63
N SER A 975 39.08 16.20 -23.38
CA SER A 975 37.96 17.14 -23.21
C SER A 975 37.97 17.80 -21.83
N LEU A 976 38.38 17.07 -20.78
CA LEU A 976 38.51 17.55 -19.39
C LEU A 976 39.78 18.36 -19.13
N GLU A 977 40.86 18.12 -19.89
CA GLU A 977 42.13 18.82 -19.75
C GLU A 977 42.30 19.98 -20.72
N LEU A 978 42.01 19.76 -22.01
CA LEU A 978 42.34 20.71 -23.08
C LEU A 978 41.11 21.41 -23.69
N GLY A 979 39.90 21.02 -23.27
CA GLY A 979 38.63 21.50 -23.84
C GLY A 979 38.40 21.02 -25.28
N VAL A 980 39.06 19.92 -25.69
CA VAL A 980 39.03 19.39 -27.06
C VAL A 980 37.95 18.32 -27.19
N PHE A 981 37.09 18.46 -28.19
CA PHE A 981 36.02 17.52 -28.53
C PHE A 981 36.18 17.05 -29.97
N SER A 982 36.01 15.75 -30.22
CA SER A 982 36.19 15.11 -31.53
C SER A 982 35.32 13.84 -31.62
N PRO A 983 35.18 13.18 -32.78
CA PRO A 983 34.54 11.86 -32.84
C PRO A 983 35.18 10.86 -31.86
N SER A 984 36.50 10.93 -31.64
CA SER A 984 37.22 10.11 -30.66
C SER A 984 36.83 10.41 -29.20
N SER A 985 36.33 11.61 -28.86
CA SER A 985 35.81 11.90 -27.51
C SER A 985 34.38 11.38 -27.33
N ASP A 986 33.57 11.38 -28.39
CA ASP A 986 32.26 10.71 -28.38
C ASP A 986 32.44 9.18 -28.30
N VAL A 987 33.51 8.60 -28.87
CA VAL A 987 33.87 7.17 -28.69
C VAL A 987 34.17 6.82 -27.23
N TRP A 988 34.88 7.68 -26.48
CA TRP A 988 35.08 7.48 -25.04
C TRP A 988 33.74 7.47 -24.29
N SER A 989 32.88 8.42 -24.60
CA SER A 989 31.52 8.55 -24.04
C SER A 989 30.65 7.33 -24.39
N TYR A 990 30.78 6.79 -25.60
CA TYR A 990 30.16 5.53 -26.03
C TYR A 990 30.68 4.33 -25.24
N GLY A 991 31.96 4.30 -24.85
CA GLY A 991 32.50 3.31 -23.91
C GLY A 991 31.81 3.36 -22.54
N VAL A 992 31.51 4.57 -22.04
CA VAL A 992 30.71 4.76 -20.80
C VAL A 992 29.25 4.32 -21.00
N LEU A 993 28.65 4.60 -22.17
CA LEU A 993 27.32 4.10 -22.51
C LEU A 993 27.27 2.56 -22.56
N LEU A 994 28.29 1.89 -23.11
CA LEU A 994 28.38 0.42 -23.07
C LEU A 994 28.40 -0.11 -21.63
N TYR A 995 29.11 0.56 -20.72
CA TYR A 995 29.08 0.26 -19.28
C TYR A 995 27.68 0.46 -18.67
N GLU A 996 26.98 1.55 -19.00
CA GLU A 996 25.60 1.79 -18.57
C GLU A 996 24.63 0.69 -19.08
N ILE A 997 24.84 0.17 -20.30
CA ILE A 997 24.03 -0.91 -20.87
C ILE A 997 24.28 -2.26 -20.17
N ILE A 998 25.54 -2.69 -19.99
CA ILE A 998 25.83 -3.98 -19.32
C ILE A 998 25.39 -4.00 -17.86
N THR A 999 25.46 -2.86 -17.16
CA THR A 999 25.09 -2.71 -15.75
C THR A 999 23.64 -2.29 -15.52
N PHE A 1000 22.81 -2.27 -16.58
CA PHE A 1000 21.39 -1.91 -16.54
C PHE A 1000 21.12 -0.58 -15.82
N GLY A 1001 21.71 0.50 -16.35
CA GLY A 1001 21.50 1.87 -15.90
C GLY A 1001 22.20 2.26 -14.60
N SER A 1002 23.24 1.52 -14.18
CA SER A 1002 24.03 1.90 -13.01
C SER A 1002 24.83 3.18 -13.25
N PHE A 1003 25.00 4.00 -12.22
CA PHE A 1003 25.55 5.36 -12.36
C PHE A 1003 27.08 5.35 -12.49
N PRO A 1004 27.68 5.99 -13.53
CA PRO A 1004 29.13 6.02 -13.70
C PRO A 1004 29.89 6.68 -12.53
N PHE A 1005 30.98 6.03 -12.11
CA PHE A 1005 31.82 6.45 -10.98
C PHE A 1005 31.03 6.68 -9.68
N GLN A 1006 30.11 5.76 -9.37
CA GLN A 1006 29.32 5.79 -8.13
C GLN A 1006 30.23 5.89 -6.89
N GLY A 1007 29.91 6.81 -5.97
CA GLY A 1007 30.69 7.09 -4.77
C GLY A 1007 31.83 8.10 -4.93
N MET A 1008 32.11 8.58 -6.14
CA MET A 1008 33.01 9.71 -6.40
C MET A 1008 32.23 10.99 -6.72
N SER A 1009 32.73 12.16 -6.31
CA SER A 1009 32.20 13.48 -6.70
C SER A 1009 32.64 13.89 -8.12
N ASN A 1010 32.08 14.97 -8.69
CA ASN A 1010 32.46 15.40 -10.06
C ASN A 1010 33.91 15.90 -10.12
N SER A 1011 34.36 16.56 -9.06
CA SER A 1011 35.77 16.98 -8.90
C SER A 1011 36.73 15.78 -8.82
N GLN A 1012 36.38 14.75 -8.04
CA GLN A 1012 37.16 13.51 -7.94
C GLN A 1012 37.22 12.72 -9.26
N VAL A 1013 36.11 12.62 -10.01
CA VAL A 1013 36.09 11.93 -11.31
C VAL A 1013 37.00 12.64 -12.33
N LEU A 1014 37.00 13.98 -12.34
CA LEU A 1014 37.88 14.76 -13.21
C LEU A 1014 39.36 14.46 -12.94
N GLU A 1015 39.77 14.36 -11.67
CA GLU A 1015 41.15 14.00 -11.31
C GLU A 1015 41.45 12.52 -11.62
N HIS A 1016 40.53 11.61 -11.29
CA HIS A 1016 40.66 10.18 -11.53
C HIS A 1016 40.91 9.84 -13.01
N VAL A 1017 40.12 10.44 -13.91
CA VAL A 1017 40.23 10.27 -15.37
C VAL A 1017 41.48 10.97 -15.93
N LYS A 1018 41.86 12.15 -15.43
CA LYS A 1018 43.13 12.81 -15.81
C LYS A 1018 44.36 11.99 -15.45
N ASN A 1019 44.31 11.27 -14.33
CA ASN A 1019 45.35 10.34 -13.91
C ASN A 1019 45.36 9.01 -14.70
N GLY A 1020 44.57 8.89 -15.78
CA GLY A 1020 44.56 7.74 -16.68
C GLY A 1020 43.72 6.54 -16.20
N ASN A 1021 42.95 6.70 -15.12
CA ASN A 1021 42.10 5.64 -14.60
C ASN A 1021 40.73 5.61 -15.31
N THR A 1022 40.10 4.44 -15.31
CA THR A 1022 38.84 4.16 -16.01
C THR A 1022 37.87 3.40 -15.09
N LEU A 1023 36.60 3.29 -15.50
CA LEU A 1023 35.61 2.50 -14.75
C LEU A 1023 36.05 1.02 -14.66
N PRO A 1024 35.83 0.35 -13.52
CA PRO A 1024 36.03 -1.10 -13.42
C PRO A 1024 34.98 -1.82 -14.27
N ILE A 1025 35.42 -2.69 -15.18
CA ILE A 1025 34.53 -3.53 -15.99
C ILE A 1025 34.03 -4.70 -15.11
N PRO A 1026 32.71 -4.98 -15.03
CA PRO A 1026 32.16 -6.08 -14.22
C PRO A 1026 32.69 -7.47 -14.59
N ALA A 1027 32.58 -8.42 -13.67
CA ALA A 1027 32.97 -9.80 -13.94
C ALA A 1027 31.98 -10.47 -14.91
N GLY A 1028 32.46 -11.44 -15.70
CA GLY A 1028 31.62 -12.18 -16.65
C GLY A 1028 31.28 -11.45 -17.96
N VAL A 1029 31.78 -10.23 -18.17
CA VAL A 1029 31.74 -9.57 -19.49
C VAL A 1029 32.54 -10.40 -20.50
N LYS A 1030 32.02 -10.53 -21.74
CA LYS A 1030 32.69 -11.31 -22.79
C LYS A 1030 34.02 -10.65 -23.19
N PRO A 1031 35.11 -11.41 -23.44
CA PRO A 1031 36.41 -10.83 -23.81
C PRO A 1031 36.36 -9.90 -25.02
N GLN A 1032 35.50 -10.18 -26.00
CA GLN A 1032 35.27 -9.33 -27.17
C GLN A 1032 34.69 -7.96 -26.79
N LEU A 1033 33.78 -7.90 -25.81
CA LEU A 1033 33.17 -6.65 -25.34
C LEU A 1033 34.11 -5.91 -24.39
N GLU A 1034 34.82 -6.63 -23.53
CA GLU A 1034 35.86 -6.05 -22.68
C GLU A 1034 36.94 -5.37 -23.53
N GLY A 1035 37.43 -6.03 -24.58
CA GLY A 1035 38.38 -5.46 -25.53
C GLY A 1035 37.87 -4.20 -26.23
N LEU A 1036 36.58 -4.18 -26.63
CA LEU A 1036 35.94 -2.99 -27.21
C LEU A 1036 35.83 -1.83 -26.21
N ILE A 1037 35.41 -2.09 -24.97
CA ILE A 1037 35.29 -1.05 -23.94
C ILE A 1037 36.69 -0.48 -23.62
N ARG A 1038 37.70 -1.34 -23.46
CA ARG A 1038 39.09 -0.91 -23.22
C ARG A 1038 39.69 -0.12 -24.39
N SER A 1039 39.33 -0.44 -25.64
CA SER A 1039 39.80 0.33 -26.80
C SER A 1039 39.10 1.70 -26.90
N CYS A 1040 37.82 1.80 -26.51
CA CYS A 1040 37.10 3.08 -26.39
C CYS A 1040 37.71 3.97 -25.30
N TRP A 1041 38.17 3.40 -24.18
CA TRP A 1041 38.84 4.13 -23.09
C TRP A 1041 40.36 4.21 -23.22
N ASN A 1042 40.91 4.16 -24.44
CA ASN A 1042 42.33 4.45 -24.62
C ASN A 1042 42.62 5.92 -24.25
N PHE A 1043 43.63 6.16 -23.42
CA PHE A 1043 44.02 7.52 -23.02
C PHE A 1043 44.48 8.36 -24.23
N ASP A 1044 45.21 7.74 -25.16
CA ASP A 1044 45.57 8.36 -26.45
C ASP A 1044 44.35 8.31 -27.39
N HIS A 1045 43.73 9.47 -27.60
CA HIS A 1045 42.53 9.61 -28.44
C HIS A 1045 42.71 9.10 -29.87
N LYS A 1046 43.95 9.03 -30.39
CA LYS A 1046 44.26 8.53 -31.75
C LYS A 1046 44.31 7.01 -31.84
N ARG A 1047 44.34 6.31 -30.70
CA ARG A 1047 44.33 4.84 -30.61
C ARG A 1047 42.95 4.26 -30.30
N ARG A 1048 41.95 5.11 -30.09
CA ARG A 1048 40.55 4.70 -30.00
C ARG A 1048 40.07 4.31 -31.40
N PRO A 1049 39.25 3.25 -31.54
CA PRO A 1049 38.71 2.85 -32.84
C PRO A 1049 37.83 3.96 -33.43
N GLN A 1050 37.76 4.02 -34.75
CA GLN A 1050 36.80 4.88 -35.45
C GLN A 1050 35.38 4.34 -35.24
N VAL A 1051 34.38 5.24 -35.25
CA VAL A 1051 32.99 4.84 -35.00
C VAL A 1051 32.49 3.84 -36.05
N SER A 1052 32.94 3.95 -37.30
CA SER A 1052 32.66 2.99 -38.37
C SER A 1052 33.19 1.58 -38.07
N GLU A 1053 34.39 1.47 -37.49
CA GLU A 1053 35.00 0.20 -37.06
C GLU A 1053 34.21 -0.42 -35.89
N ILE A 1054 33.71 0.41 -34.96
CA ILE A 1054 32.80 -0.03 -33.90
C ILE A 1054 31.50 -0.59 -34.50
N VAL A 1055 30.90 0.11 -35.47
CA VAL A 1055 29.69 -0.36 -36.16
C VAL A 1055 29.94 -1.69 -36.87
N GLU A 1056 31.05 -1.86 -37.56
CA GLU A 1056 31.40 -3.15 -38.18
C GLU A 1056 31.62 -4.26 -37.13
N PHE A 1057 32.38 -3.98 -36.08
CA PHE A 1057 32.68 -4.94 -35.02
C PHE A 1057 31.42 -5.43 -34.29
N VAL A 1058 30.50 -4.52 -33.92
CA VAL A 1058 29.24 -4.87 -33.26
C VAL A 1058 28.28 -5.58 -34.23
N ALA A 1059 28.34 -5.29 -35.54
CA ALA A 1059 27.53 -5.98 -36.55
C ALA A 1059 27.95 -7.45 -36.72
N ASN A 1060 29.26 -7.68 -36.74
CA ASN A 1060 29.85 -9.02 -36.81
C ASN A 1060 29.67 -9.84 -35.51
N ASN A 1061 29.30 -9.19 -34.40
CA ASN A 1061 29.07 -9.82 -33.10
C ASN A 1061 27.63 -9.57 -32.58
N PRO A 1062 26.55 -10.06 -33.23
CA PRO A 1062 25.16 -9.69 -32.93
C PRO A 1062 24.60 -10.16 -31.57
N ARG A 1063 25.43 -10.76 -30.71
CA ARG A 1063 25.12 -11.12 -29.30
C ARG A 1063 26.28 -10.71 -28.36
N LEU A 1064 27.02 -9.66 -28.71
CA LEU A 1064 28.20 -9.17 -27.98
C LEU A 1064 27.89 -8.82 -26.51
N ILE A 1065 26.79 -8.11 -26.30
CA ILE A 1065 26.40 -7.57 -24.98
C ILE A 1065 25.57 -8.59 -24.21
N SER A 1066 25.88 -8.76 -22.91
CA SER A 1066 25.08 -9.55 -21.96
C SER A 1066 24.92 -8.77 -20.65
N PRO A 1067 23.81 -8.96 -19.91
CA PRO A 1067 23.62 -8.35 -18.59
C PRO A 1067 24.67 -8.79 -17.56
N CYS A 1068 25.18 -7.87 -16.74
CA CYS A 1068 26.08 -8.14 -15.62
C CYS A 1068 25.63 -7.31 -14.39
N LEU A 1069 25.05 -7.95 -13.37
CA LEU A 1069 24.49 -7.30 -12.18
C LEU A 1069 25.35 -7.50 -10.92
N ASP A 1070 26.60 -7.05 -10.95
CA ASP A 1070 27.53 -7.08 -9.81
C ASP A 1070 27.36 -5.90 -8.83
N VAL A 1071 26.24 -5.16 -8.90
CA VAL A 1071 26.03 -3.87 -8.19
C VAL A 1071 24.64 -3.84 -7.52
N PRO A 1072 24.52 -3.42 -6.24
CA PRO A 1072 23.28 -3.49 -5.46
C PRO A 1072 22.05 -2.83 -6.10
N LEU A 1073 20.87 -3.27 -5.65
CA LEU A 1073 19.54 -2.96 -6.21
C LEU A 1073 19.15 -1.46 -6.20
N ALA A 1074 19.89 -0.61 -5.48
CA ALA A 1074 19.65 0.83 -5.41
C ALA A 1074 20.72 1.60 -6.21
N SER A 1075 20.38 2.03 -7.42
CA SER A 1075 21.15 3.03 -8.16
C SER A 1075 20.92 4.42 -7.53
N VAL A 1076 21.53 4.67 -6.37
CA VAL A 1076 21.47 5.97 -5.70
C VAL A 1076 22.28 6.97 -6.52
N GLN A 1077 21.58 7.80 -7.28
CA GLN A 1077 22.14 9.03 -7.80
C GLN A 1077 22.21 9.99 -6.61
N MET A 1078 23.42 10.38 -6.20
CA MET A 1078 23.58 11.41 -5.18
C MET A 1078 23.01 12.73 -5.72
N ASP A 1079 22.25 13.46 -4.90
CA ASP A 1079 21.64 14.76 -5.25
C ASP A 1079 22.68 15.89 -5.30
N ASP A 1080 23.72 15.71 -6.11
CA ASP A 1080 24.74 16.72 -6.44
C ASP A 1080 24.20 17.75 -7.45
N TYR A 1081 23.05 18.35 -7.14
CA TYR A 1081 22.68 19.66 -7.73
C TYR A 1081 23.63 20.79 -7.24
N ALA A 1082 24.54 20.48 -6.31
CA ALA A 1082 25.48 21.41 -5.68
C ALA A 1082 26.94 21.38 -6.21
N GLU A 1083 27.45 20.27 -6.78
CA GLU A 1083 28.78 20.25 -7.43
C GLU A 1083 28.70 20.65 -8.92
N GLN A 1084 28.31 21.91 -9.16
CA GLN A 1084 28.37 22.56 -10.47
C GLN A 1084 29.80 23.04 -10.75
N LEU A 1085 30.59 22.22 -11.44
CA LEU A 1085 32.00 22.55 -11.72
C LEU A 1085 32.14 23.48 -12.94
N GLU A 1086 32.24 24.80 -12.71
CA GLU A 1086 32.67 25.74 -13.75
C GLU A 1086 34.17 25.56 -14.05
N MET A 1087 34.51 24.95 -15.19
CA MET A 1087 35.91 24.90 -15.63
C MET A 1087 36.40 26.25 -16.16
N GLY A 1088 37.28 26.91 -15.42
CA GLY A 1088 38.09 28.03 -15.89
C GLY A 1088 39.48 27.55 -16.36
N LEU A 1089 39.73 27.58 -17.67
CA LEU A 1089 41.07 27.34 -18.21
C LEU A 1089 41.98 28.57 -17.98
N PRO A 1090 43.27 28.39 -17.65
CA PRO A 1090 44.19 29.50 -17.44
C PRO A 1090 44.49 30.27 -18.74
N ASN A 1091 44.53 31.60 -18.65
CA ASN A 1091 44.95 32.48 -19.74
C ASN A 1091 46.46 32.30 -20.03
N ILE A 1092 46.80 31.45 -21.00
CA ILE A 1092 48.17 31.33 -21.50
C ILE A 1092 48.47 32.53 -22.41
N THR A 1093 49.26 33.48 -21.89
CA THR A 1093 49.78 34.60 -22.66
C THR A 1093 50.84 34.12 -23.65
N PHE A 1094 50.67 34.46 -24.93
CA PHE A 1094 51.66 34.16 -25.97
C PHE A 1094 52.95 34.97 -25.73
N ARG A 1095 54.00 34.33 -25.21
CA ARG A 1095 55.38 34.77 -25.43
C ARG A 1095 55.82 34.34 -26.83
N LYS A 1096 56.04 35.30 -27.72
CA LYS A 1096 56.79 35.07 -28.96
C LYS A 1096 58.23 34.66 -28.60
N CYS A 1097 58.62 33.43 -28.94
CA CYS A 1097 60.01 33.08 -29.18
C CYS A 1097 60.08 32.18 -30.42
N SER A 1098 60.83 32.65 -31.42
CA SER A 1098 61.20 31.91 -32.62
C SER A 1098 62.20 30.79 -32.30
N VAL A 1099 62.01 29.62 -32.92
CA VAL A 1099 63.04 28.57 -32.98
C VAL A 1099 64.15 29.01 -33.94
N PRO A 1100 65.43 28.64 -33.72
CA PRO A 1100 65.90 27.40 -34.35
C PRO A 1100 66.90 26.56 -33.53
N MET A 1101 66.88 25.24 -33.77
CA MET A 1101 68.03 24.31 -33.78
C MET A 1101 69.01 24.24 -32.57
N LYS A 1102 69.03 23.10 -31.84
CA LYS A 1102 70.05 22.00 -32.00
C LYS A 1102 70.05 20.92 -30.89
N PHE A 1103 70.39 19.70 -31.34
CA PHE A 1103 71.06 18.57 -30.64
C PHE A 1103 70.48 17.84 -29.40
N MET A 1104 70.36 16.51 -29.60
CA MET A 1104 70.67 15.37 -28.69
C MET A 1104 71.84 15.62 -27.71
N SER A 1105 72.07 14.91 -26.60
CA SER A 1105 71.40 13.79 -25.87
C SER A 1105 72.22 13.46 -24.59
N GLN A 1106 71.77 12.53 -23.72
CA GLN A 1106 72.58 11.83 -22.66
C GLN A 1106 73.03 12.74 -21.48
N THR A 1107 73.39 12.33 -20.23
CA THR A 1107 73.48 11.06 -19.43
C THR A 1107 73.81 11.47 -17.95
N ASP A 1108 73.52 10.77 -16.84
CA ASP A 1108 72.57 9.69 -16.49
C ASP A 1108 72.62 9.37 -14.96
N ALA A 1109 71.87 8.33 -14.52
CA ALA A 1109 72.20 7.37 -13.44
C ALA A 1109 71.88 7.58 -11.93
N ALA A 1110 71.56 6.41 -11.32
CA ALA A 1110 71.77 5.94 -9.93
C ALA A 1110 70.79 6.36 -8.79
N ALA A 1111 70.48 5.53 -7.77
CA ALA A 1111 70.56 4.06 -7.58
C ALA A 1111 69.89 3.63 -6.22
N CYS A 1112 69.67 2.33 -6.01
CA CYS A 1112 69.50 1.61 -4.72
C CYS A 1112 68.20 1.81 -3.88
N ALA A 1113 67.80 0.92 -2.94
CA ALA A 1113 67.94 -0.56 -2.75
C ALA A 1113 67.16 -1.04 -1.47
N TYR A 1114 67.11 -2.37 -1.20
CA TYR A 1114 66.72 -3.06 0.08
C TYR A 1114 65.23 -2.95 0.58
N VAL A 1115 64.64 -3.84 1.43
CA VAL A 1115 64.67 -5.34 1.62
C VAL A 1115 63.72 -5.77 2.79
N ARG A 1116 63.21 -7.03 2.78
CA ARG A 1116 62.61 -7.86 3.88
C ARG A 1116 61.18 -7.59 4.47
N GLU A 1117 60.27 -8.54 4.18
CA GLU A 1117 59.61 -9.54 5.09
C GLU A 1117 59.68 -9.38 6.64
N PRO A 1118 58.71 -9.92 7.45
CA PRO A 1118 58.32 -11.36 7.41
C PRO A 1118 56.90 -11.85 7.87
N LEU A 1119 56.51 -13.08 7.43
CA LEU A 1119 55.78 -14.18 8.15
C LEU A 1119 54.30 -13.98 8.64
N LEU A 1120 53.35 -14.95 8.71
CA LEU A 1120 53.29 -16.44 8.56
C LEU A 1120 51.84 -16.97 8.29
N LEU A 1121 51.73 -18.17 7.67
CA LEU A 1121 50.67 -19.23 7.78
C LEU A 1121 49.21 -18.93 7.30
N SER A 1122 48.41 -19.88 6.77
CA SER A 1122 48.65 -21.30 6.39
C SER A 1122 47.71 -21.82 5.29
N THR A 1123 48.22 -22.82 4.55
CA THR A 1123 47.59 -23.76 3.60
C THR A 1123 46.17 -24.31 3.91
N HIS A 1124 45.35 -24.53 2.86
CA HIS A 1124 45.04 -25.89 2.36
C HIS A 1124 44.30 -25.91 1.00
N SER A 1125 44.09 -27.11 0.46
CA SER A 1125 43.88 -27.47 -0.97
C SER A 1125 42.72 -28.45 -1.18
N LEU A 1126 42.48 -28.86 -2.45
CA LEU A 1126 41.55 -29.90 -2.97
C LEU A 1126 40.15 -29.33 -3.32
N SER A 1127 39.62 -29.41 -4.56
CA SER A 1127 39.29 -30.57 -5.43
C SER A 1127 38.16 -31.43 -4.84
N SER A 1128 37.10 -31.86 -5.55
CA SER A 1128 36.94 -32.11 -7.00
C SER A 1128 35.49 -32.49 -7.37
N THR A 1129 35.24 -32.65 -8.68
CA THR A 1129 34.28 -33.57 -9.36
C THR A 1129 32.76 -33.33 -9.37
N GLU A 1130 32.25 -33.36 -10.60
CA GLU A 1130 30.88 -33.42 -11.11
C GLU A 1130 30.06 -34.66 -10.66
N PHE A 1131 28.72 -34.62 -10.83
CA PHE A 1131 27.97 -35.75 -11.42
C PHE A 1131 26.61 -35.33 -12.04
N GLY A 1132 26.13 -36.19 -12.96
CA GLY A 1132 24.95 -36.16 -13.87
C GLY A 1132 23.63 -35.47 -13.43
N LYS A 1133 22.77 -34.89 -14.29
CA LYS A 1133 22.43 -34.98 -15.74
C LYS A 1133 21.32 -36.00 -16.13
N TYR A 1134 20.31 -35.52 -16.89
CA TYR A 1134 19.10 -36.19 -17.47
C TYR A 1134 17.92 -36.45 -16.48
N MET A 1135 16.63 -36.48 -16.88
CA MET A 1135 16.01 -36.81 -18.19
C MET A 1135 14.57 -36.23 -18.39
N GLU A 1136 14.19 -35.96 -19.66
CA GLU A 1136 12.85 -35.97 -20.34
C GLU A 1136 11.55 -35.41 -19.68
N LEU A 1137 10.70 -34.53 -20.29
CA LEU A 1137 9.95 -34.46 -21.58
C LEU A 1137 8.54 -35.14 -21.59
N ASN A 1138 7.45 -34.34 -21.63
CA ASN A 1138 6.49 -34.25 -22.77
C ASN A 1138 5.15 -33.51 -22.50
N SER A 1139 4.62 -32.89 -23.58
CA SER A 1139 3.20 -32.54 -23.92
C SER A 1139 2.27 -31.96 -22.84
N GLU A 1140 1.80 -30.72 -22.95
CA GLU A 1140 0.72 -30.22 -23.84
C GLU A 1140 -0.69 -30.81 -23.56
N VAL A 1141 -1.65 -29.91 -23.26
CA VAL A 1141 -2.97 -29.72 -23.92
C VAL A 1141 -3.90 -28.94 -22.98
N GLU A 1142 -4.28 -27.73 -23.39
CA GLU A 1142 -5.44 -26.98 -22.89
C GLU A 1142 -6.74 -27.60 -23.43
N PRO A 1143 -7.90 -27.54 -22.72
CA PRO A 1143 -8.75 -26.34 -22.94
C PRO A 1143 -9.74 -25.96 -21.82
N GLY A 1144 -10.24 -24.73 -21.93
CA GLY A 1144 -11.69 -24.45 -21.81
C GLY A 1144 -12.23 -24.14 -20.41
N GLY A 1145 -12.63 -22.88 -20.20
CA GLY A 1145 -13.34 -22.47 -18.98
C GLY A 1145 -14.84 -22.76 -19.02
N MET A 1146 -15.47 -22.76 -17.83
CA MET A 1146 -16.92 -22.66 -17.66
C MET A 1146 -17.28 -21.85 -16.42
N GLN A 1147 -18.41 -21.13 -16.49
CA GLN A 1147 -18.94 -20.30 -15.41
C GLN A 1147 -19.63 -21.12 -14.30
N PRO A 1148 -19.81 -20.56 -13.08
CA PRO A 1148 -20.28 -21.33 -11.94
C PRO A 1148 -21.79 -21.61 -11.99
N VAL A 1149 -22.16 -22.86 -11.72
CA VAL A 1149 -23.55 -23.28 -11.50
C VAL A 1149 -23.85 -23.25 -10.00
N SER A 1150 -24.92 -22.55 -9.64
CA SER A 1150 -25.54 -22.58 -8.31
C SER A 1150 -26.16 -23.95 -8.02
N ILE A 1151 -25.84 -24.54 -6.87
CA ILE A 1151 -26.52 -25.72 -6.33
C ILE A 1151 -26.97 -25.41 -4.89
N LEU A 1152 -28.19 -25.86 -4.58
CA LEU A 1152 -28.92 -25.67 -3.31
C LEU A 1152 -28.33 -26.46 -2.14
#